data_AF-A0A937QHS2-F1
#
_entry.id   AF-A0A937QHS2-F1
#
_cell.length_a   1.000
_cell.length_b   1.000
_cell.length_c   1.000
_cell.angle_alpha   90.00
_cell.angle_beta   90.00
_cell.angle_gamma   90.00
#
_symmetry.space_group_name_H-M   'P 1'
#
loop_
_entity.id
_entity.type
_entity.pdbx_description
1 polymer ?
#
loop_
_entity_poly.entity_id
_entity_poly.type
_entity_poly.pdbx_seq_one_letter_code
_entity_poly.pdbx_strand_id
1 'polypeptide(L)'
;MAARRTIPTVLFFIIVCCLYSSTCPRILAGEKSESEVYTPPPGRLAKARANLELVDFAAMRLAIEDLAKNFGDKYKNGREYSRAIDRWQQRAAEIKNALDRGDRAAAGQVDEIVALQRKALLSNPLLDFDRMLLIKRKPLGDPRRSTGDPENDKGLGKFLGIPQQSSWQLHTMTDTDGWENEIALLSSVNPKGSLATIYRPTGGRLVNEMDLHYDAEKVMFSMPDSRGLWQIFEINVDGTNLNQVSPDDQPDVHNFDSCYMPNGNIAFISTAPFQGVPCNASVNVGMMYIMDSPGRNIRQVCFEQDHNFCPTVMQDGRILYLRWEYTDIPHVWARFLFTMNPDGTTQREYYGSGGYWPNGIFFARPVPGHPTKIAGIVTGHHVGRVGELVVLEPGLGRYATDGVVQRIPGRNQEVAPLIEDKLTLGTWPKFLHPWPLNEKYFLVACKPTAQDLWGIYLVDTFDNIVLVKEVEGYALLEPIPLRKIKRQPVIPDKVDLSRKDAIVYLEDIYKGPGLKGVPHGAVKKLRLFTYHFAYHKIAGINHRVGADGPWEPKRVLGTVEVETDGSAMFRVPANTPISIQPLDAEGKALQLMRSWMTAMPGEILSCVGCHQKQNAGPPSRQTIAARKVAAEIEPWRGPVRGFSFSREVQPVLDKYCAGCHNGEPRKDGRQIPDLRAEQGMYVALKNNDPKPRFISGTPKAELVGKYGGVFEPSYVELRRLVRVGGFESDIRLLSPGEFHADSSELFQMLRKGHHGVKLDDEAWDRLTVWIDLNTPCHGTWRDIVGLEKTQNDHRRRRDLQSLYGGIVEDPEVYPDMATNRAEPIMPKHAARTRTKAPEAAGWPFDSVEAARRQAAAGSANRTIDLGDGLKLELVRVVAGEFVMGDSRGWTDEQPVARVKIAKPFWMGKFEITNEQYGRFDPSHDSKFEHKGSWIFSERHLGWLLNEPKQPVVRVSWQEAAAFCQWLSAKCGQEVSLPTEAQWEWACRAGTASAVYYGDTNDDFSGFANMADVTIRELAYDTDGRYTMDLVPRETRFDDDRLVTAEVGRYRPNAWGLHDMHGNVWEWTRSGYEPYPYRPNDGRNGIRADGRKTARGGSWRDRPEYCRSAVRLDYPAWQKVYNVGFRIVIESDERTERLASGK
;
A
#
# COMPACT_ATOMS: atom_id res chain seq x y z
N MET A 1 55.46 10.77 -47.51
CA MET A 1 55.05 9.37 -47.75
C MET A 1 53.80 9.09 -46.93
N ALA A 2 52.77 8.62 -47.62
CA ALA A 2 51.40 8.19 -47.25
C ALA A 2 51.14 7.85 -45.77
N ALA A 3 50.16 8.46 -45.07
CA ALA A 3 48.67 8.33 -45.16
C ALA A 3 48.11 7.10 -44.38
N ARG A 4 47.30 7.28 -43.33
CA ARG A 4 45.82 7.04 -43.20
C ARG A 4 45.54 6.70 -41.70
N ARG A 5 44.38 6.85 -41.04
CA ARG A 5 43.02 7.43 -41.24
C ARG A 5 42.26 7.42 -39.86
N THR A 6 41.40 8.42 -39.70
CA THR A 6 40.16 8.68 -38.90
C THR A 6 39.28 7.56 -38.26
N ILE A 7 38.81 7.77 -36.99
CA ILE A 7 37.42 8.00 -36.40
C ILE A 7 36.27 6.95 -36.67
N PRO A 8 35.19 6.71 -35.83
CA PRO A 8 34.96 6.58 -34.34
C PRO A 8 33.90 5.48 -33.91
N THR A 9 33.41 5.53 -32.64
CA THR A 9 32.02 5.26 -32.10
C THR A 9 31.65 3.97 -31.31
N VAL A 10 30.84 4.19 -30.25
CA VAL A 10 29.88 3.33 -29.48
C VAL A 10 30.47 2.11 -28.72
N LEU A 11 30.11 1.73 -27.49
CA LEU A 11 28.83 1.67 -26.76
C LEU A 11 29.18 1.32 -25.28
N PHE A 12 28.66 2.06 -24.29
CA PHE A 12 28.85 1.74 -22.86
C PHE A 12 27.51 1.91 -22.14
N PHE A 13 26.75 0.84 -21.95
CA PHE A 13 25.69 0.70 -20.93
C PHE A 13 25.17 -0.76 -20.92
N ILE A 14 24.69 -1.19 -19.74
CA ILE A 14 24.04 -2.47 -19.38
C ILE A 14 24.96 -3.55 -18.77
N ILE A 15 25.15 -3.52 -17.45
CA ILE A 15 25.20 -4.71 -16.57
C ILE A 15 24.77 -4.23 -15.16
N VAL A 16 23.61 -4.67 -14.65
CA VAL A 16 23.40 -5.25 -13.30
C VAL A 16 21.98 -5.84 -13.26
N CYS A 17 21.85 -7.11 -13.64
CA CYS A 17 20.85 -8.07 -13.18
C CYS A 17 21.38 -9.44 -13.62
N CYS A 18 21.81 -10.24 -12.64
CA CYS A 18 22.18 -11.66 -12.67
C CYS A 18 23.43 -11.84 -11.81
N LEU A 19 23.25 -12.25 -10.57
CA LEU A 19 24.20 -13.07 -9.80
C LEU A 19 23.47 -13.49 -8.51
N TYR A 20 23.06 -14.77 -8.45
CA TYR A 20 23.16 -15.70 -7.31
C TYR A 20 22.13 -16.84 -7.45
N SER A 21 22.47 -17.81 -8.29
CA SER A 21 22.03 -19.20 -8.18
C SER A 21 23.28 -20.05 -8.37
N SER A 22 23.59 -20.92 -7.41
CA SER A 22 24.65 -21.89 -7.56
C SER A 22 24.37 -23.10 -6.69
N THR A 23 23.93 -24.20 -7.32
CA THR A 23 24.54 -25.54 -7.21
C THR A 23 23.88 -26.51 -8.20
N CYS A 24 24.52 -26.76 -9.36
CA CYS A 24 24.74 -28.09 -9.97
C CYS A 24 25.58 -27.96 -11.28
N PRO A 25 26.30 -29.01 -11.72
CA PRO A 25 27.61 -28.86 -12.36
C PRO A 25 27.60 -28.60 -13.87
N ARG A 26 28.71 -27.98 -14.28
CA ARG A 26 29.17 -27.67 -15.64
C ARG A 26 29.07 -28.87 -16.60
N ILE A 27 28.50 -28.62 -17.79
CA ILE A 27 28.90 -29.24 -19.05
C ILE A 27 29.27 -28.10 -20.03
N LEU A 28 30.23 -28.40 -20.88
CA LEU A 28 31.15 -27.54 -21.62
C LEU A 28 30.51 -26.69 -22.72
N ALA A 29 31.25 -25.65 -23.10
CA ALA A 29 31.00 -24.73 -24.20
C ALA A 29 30.76 -25.40 -25.55
N GLY A 30 29.84 -24.83 -26.34
CA GLY A 30 29.63 -25.13 -27.74
C GLY A 30 28.65 -24.13 -28.37
N GLU A 31 29.20 -23.27 -29.22
CA GLU A 31 28.61 -22.67 -30.44
C GLU A 31 27.17 -22.10 -30.46
N LYS A 32 27.08 -20.89 -31.06
CA LYS A 32 25.85 -20.28 -31.53
C LYS A 32 24.95 -21.30 -32.24
N SER A 33 23.71 -21.46 -31.79
CA SER A 33 22.62 -21.94 -32.63
C SER A 33 21.44 -20.96 -32.60
N GLU A 34 21.22 -20.31 -33.75
CA GLU A 34 19.88 -19.97 -34.18
C GLU A 34 19.11 -21.29 -34.35
N SER A 35 17.98 -21.43 -33.66
CA SER A 35 16.80 -22.25 -33.99
C SER A 35 16.13 -22.79 -32.72
N GLU A 36 15.46 -21.92 -31.97
CA GLU A 36 14.39 -22.40 -31.10
C GLU A 36 13.18 -22.75 -31.98
N VAL A 37 12.77 -24.00 -31.81
CA VAL A 37 11.90 -24.77 -32.69
C VAL A 37 10.54 -24.08 -32.84
N TYR A 38 10.29 -23.51 -34.02
CA TYR A 38 8.93 -23.27 -34.49
C TYR A 38 8.18 -24.60 -34.44
N THR A 39 7.28 -24.73 -33.47
CA THR A 39 6.33 -25.84 -33.47
C THR A 39 5.26 -25.46 -34.50
N PRO A 40 5.15 -26.19 -35.63
CA PRO A 40 4.15 -25.87 -36.63
C PRO A 40 2.75 -25.84 -36.02
N PRO A 41 1.82 -25.04 -36.57
CA PRO A 41 0.46 -24.95 -36.06
C PRO A 41 -0.13 -26.35 -35.88
N PRO A 42 -0.92 -26.57 -34.81
CA PRO A 42 -1.49 -27.87 -34.52
C PRO A 42 -2.15 -28.43 -35.79
N GLY A 43 -1.79 -29.67 -36.14
CA GLY A 43 -2.43 -30.36 -37.26
C GLY A 43 -3.95 -30.32 -37.09
N ARG A 44 -4.71 -30.36 -38.20
CA ARG A 44 -6.18 -30.14 -38.24
C ARG A 44 -6.95 -30.77 -37.06
N LEU A 45 -6.59 -31.97 -36.65
CA LEU A 45 -7.20 -32.71 -35.54
C LEU A 45 -6.95 -32.07 -34.17
N ALA A 46 -5.74 -31.58 -33.91
CA ALA A 46 -5.39 -30.90 -32.68
C ALA A 46 -6.09 -29.53 -32.58
N LYS A 47 -6.23 -28.80 -33.70
CA LYS A 47 -7.04 -27.56 -33.75
C LYS A 47 -8.53 -27.85 -33.50
N ALA A 48 -9.07 -28.91 -34.11
CA ALA A 48 -10.45 -29.33 -33.85
C ALA A 48 -10.66 -29.73 -32.38
N ARG A 49 -9.69 -30.42 -31.75
CA ARG A 49 -9.75 -30.70 -30.32
C ARG A 49 -9.80 -29.42 -29.49
N ALA A 50 -8.86 -28.50 -29.70
CA ALA A 50 -8.81 -27.24 -28.95
C ALA A 50 -10.11 -26.43 -29.12
N ASN A 51 -10.64 -26.36 -30.33
CA ASN A 51 -11.93 -25.72 -30.61
C ASN A 51 -13.09 -26.39 -29.86
N LEU A 52 -13.14 -27.73 -29.83
CA LEU A 52 -14.18 -28.45 -29.10
C LEU A 52 -14.07 -28.23 -27.58
N GLU A 53 -12.85 -28.09 -27.05
CA GLU A 53 -12.60 -27.79 -25.63
C GLU A 53 -13.03 -26.36 -25.24
N LEU A 54 -13.01 -25.40 -26.19
CA LEU A 54 -13.52 -24.03 -25.98
C LEU A 54 -15.05 -23.94 -26.08
N VAL A 55 -15.75 -24.98 -26.55
CA VAL A 55 -17.21 -24.98 -26.66
C VAL A 55 -17.84 -25.48 -25.37
N ASP A 56 -18.48 -24.57 -24.63
CA ASP A 56 -19.36 -24.91 -23.51
C ASP A 56 -20.83 -24.89 -23.97
N PHE A 57 -21.41 -26.08 -24.17
CA PHE A 57 -22.82 -26.22 -24.56
C PHE A 57 -23.80 -25.65 -23.52
N ALA A 58 -23.45 -25.64 -22.23
CA ALA A 58 -24.29 -25.05 -21.19
C ALA A 58 -24.25 -23.51 -21.28
N ALA A 59 -23.07 -22.93 -21.46
CA ALA A 59 -22.90 -21.50 -21.72
C ALA A 59 -23.70 -21.05 -22.95
N MET A 60 -23.62 -21.81 -24.04
CA MET A 60 -24.36 -21.50 -25.27
C MET A 60 -25.87 -21.52 -25.05
N ARG A 61 -26.38 -22.52 -24.31
CA ARG A 61 -27.80 -22.63 -23.98
C ARG A 61 -28.27 -21.44 -23.16
N LEU A 62 -27.53 -21.07 -22.12
CA LEU A 62 -27.86 -19.91 -21.28
C LEU A 62 -27.90 -18.61 -22.08
N ALA A 63 -26.93 -18.40 -22.98
CA ALA A 63 -26.93 -17.23 -23.85
C ALA A 63 -28.12 -17.22 -24.81
N ILE A 64 -28.48 -18.35 -25.43
CA ILE A 64 -29.66 -18.45 -26.31
C ILE A 64 -30.96 -18.19 -25.55
N GLU A 65 -31.09 -18.74 -24.35
CA GLU A 65 -32.25 -18.53 -23.49
C GLU A 65 -32.36 -17.07 -23.06
N ASP A 66 -31.24 -16.43 -22.68
CA ASP A 66 -31.21 -15.01 -22.36
C ASP A 66 -31.60 -14.14 -23.56
N LEU A 67 -31.04 -14.42 -24.75
CA LEU A 67 -31.35 -13.69 -25.97
C LEU A 67 -32.82 -13.87 -26.38
N ALA A 68 -33.34 -15.09 -26.35
CA ALA A 68 -34.73 -15.38 -26.67
C ALA A 68 -35.69 -14.70 -25.69
N LYS A 69 -35.35 -14.71 -24.39
CA LYS A 69 -36.16 -14.09 -23.34
C LYS A 69 -36.18 -12.57 -23.46
N ASN A 70 -35.03 -11.93 -23.67
CA ASN A 70 -34.90 -10.47 -23.61
C ASN A 70 -35.21 -9.77 -24.93
N PHE A 71 -35.10 -10.47 -26.07
CA PHE A 71 -35.26 -9.86 -27.39
C PHE A 71 -36.38 -10.48 -28.25
N GLY A 72 -36.99 -11.60 -27.82
CA GLY A 72 -38.17 -12.19 -28.45
C GLY A 72 -38.04 -12.34 -29.97
N ASP A 73 -38.93 -11.68 -30.72
CA ASP A 73 -38.98 -11.73 -32.18
C ASP A 73 -37.75 -11.15 -32.89
N LYS A 74 -36.88 -10.41 -32.20
CA LYS A 74 -35.59 -9.97 -32.76
C LYS A 74 -34.57 -11.13 -32.79
N TYR A 75 -34.78 -12.21 -32.02
CA TYR A 75 -33.93 -13.41 -31.99
C TYR A 75 -34.71 -14.67 -32.46
N LYS A 76 -35.14 -14.67 -33.73
CA LYS A 76 -36.15 -15.60 -34.28
C LYS A 76 -35.81 -17.09 -34.20
N ASN A 77 -34.53 -17.45 -34.28
CA ASN A 77 -34.09 -18.84 -34.44
C ASN A 77 -33.70 -19.54 -33.12
N GLY A 78 -33.94 -18.90 -31.96
CA GLY A 78 -33.50 -19.43 -30.66
C GLY A 78 -33.92 -20.89 -30.40
N ARG A 79 -35.18 -21.25 -30.69
CA ARG A 79 -35.69 -22.63 -30.53
C ARG A 79 -34.98 -23.64 -31.43
N GLU A 80 -34.62 -23.26 -32.65
CA GLU A 80 -33.87 -24.12 -33.57
C GLU A 80 -32.44 -24.34 -33.05
N TYR A 81 -31.80 -23.27 -32.58
CA TYR A 81 -30.45 -23.33 -32.01
C TYR A 81 -30.40 -24.20 -30.76
N SER A 82 -31.35 -24.06 -29.82
CA SER A 82 -31.42 -24.91 -28.62
C SER A 82 -31.51 -26.40 -28.99
N ARG A 83 -32.41 -26.76 -29.93
CA ARG A 83 -32.53 -28.15 -30.40
C ARG A 83 -31.25 -28.65 -31.07
N ALA A 84 -30.55 -27.80 -31.80
CA ALA A 84 -29.29 -28.18 -32.45
C ALA A 84 -28.16 -28.39 -31.44
N ILE A 85 -28.10 -27.55 -30.40
CA ILE A 85 -27.16 -27.68 -29.27
C ILE A 85 -27.38 -28.98 -28.52
N ASP A 86 -28.63 -29.32 -28.19
CA ASP A 86 -28.94 -30.56 -27.47
C ASP A 86 -28.47 -31.80 -28.27
N ARG A 87 -28.68 -31.80 -29.59
CA ARG A 87 -28.21 -32.87 -30.48
C ARG A 87 -26.69 -32.99 -30.48
N TRP A 88 -25.96 -31.88 -30.55
CA TRP A 88 -24.49 -31.92 -30.56
C TRP A 88 -23.90 -32.25 -29.19
N GLN A 89 -24.50 -31.77 -28.11
CA GLN A 89 -24.06 -32.09 -26.75
C GLN A 89 -24.12 -33.59 -26.48
N GLN A 90 -25.19 -34.27 -26.92
CA GLN A 90 -25.32 -35.73 -26.81
C GLN A 90 -24.22 -36.50 -27.55
N ARG A 91 -23.62 -35.89 -28.58
CA ARG A 91 -22.58 -36.50 -29.43
C ARG A 91 -21.17 -36.01 -29.09
N ALA A 92 -21.00 -35.03 -28.19
CA ALA A 92 -19.70 -34.41 -27.94
C ALA A 92 -18.64 -35.42 -27.45
N ALA A 93 -19.02 -36.36 -26.58
CA ALA A 93 -18.12 -37.42 -26.11
C ALA A 93 -17.71 -38.41 -27.23
N GLU A 94 -18.65 -38.75 -28.12
CA GLU A 94 -18.38 -39.57 -29.31
C GLU A 94 -17.36 -38.90 -30.23
N ILE A 95 -17.56 -37.61 -30.52
CA ILE A 95 -16.70 -36.78 -31.38
C ILE A 95 -15.30 -36.63 -30.76
N LYS A 96 -15.21 -36.37 -29.44
CA LYS A 96 -13.94 -36.29 -28.73
C LYS A 96 -13.15 -37.59 -28.85
N ASN A 97 -13.79 -38.72 -28.57
CA ASN A 97 -13.17 -40.04 -28.69
C ASN A 97 -12.75 -40.37 -30.14
N ALA A 98 -13.49 -39.88 -31.14
CA ALA A 98 -13.10 -40.03 -32.55
C ALA A 98 -11.88 -39.17 -32.90
N LEU A 99 -11.77 -37.94 -32.38
CA LEU A 99 -10.58 -37.10 -32.50
C LEU A 99 -9.36 -37.73 -31.81
N ASP A 100 -9.53 -38.35 -30.63
CA ASP A 100 -8.48 -39.10 -29.92
C ASP A 100 -7.91 -40.24 -30.78
N ARG A 101 -8.75 -40.86 -31.62
CA ARG A 101 -8.36 -41.94 -32.54
C ARG A 101 -7.84 -41.44 -33.90
N GLY A 102 -7.73 -40.13 -34.10
CA GLY A 102 -7.21 -39.56 -35.34
C GLY A 102 -8.22 -39.39 -36.48
N ASP A 103 -9.52 -39.45 -36.20
CA ASP A 103 -10.57 -39.35 -37.24
C ASP A 103 -10.73 -37.93 -37.79
N ARG A 104 -10.47 -37.75 -39.10
CA ARG A 104 -10.61 -36.47 -39.79
C ARG A 104 -12.06 -36.05 -40.01
N ALA A 105 -13.02 -36.98 -40.04
CA ALA A 105 -14.44 -36.66 -40.16
C ALA A 105 -14.95 -35.97 -38.88
N ALA A 106 -14.44 -36.39 -37.72
CA ALA A 106 -14.76 -35.77 -36.42
C ALA A 106 -14.33 -34.29 -36.37
N ALA A 107 -13.22 -33.93 -37.03
CA ALA A 107 -12.82 -32.52 -37.15
C ALA A 107 -13.85 -31.67 -37.92
N GLY A 108 -14.47 -32.22 -38.97
CA GLY A 108 -15.56 -31.54 -39.68
C GLY A 108 -16.80 -31.34 -38.82
N GLN A 109 -17.12 -32.29 -37.94
CA GLN A 109 -18.23 -32.15 -36.99
C GLN A 109 -17.96 -31.05 -35.95
N VAL A 110 -16.71 -30.89 -35.49
CA VAL A 110 -16.35 -29.74 -34.66
C VAL A 110 -16.53 -28.42 -35.43
N ASP A 111 -16.13 -28.37 -36.70
CA ASP A 111 -16.34 -27.17 -37.54
C ASP A 111 -17.84 -26.80 -37.59
N GLU A 112 -18.73 -27.78 -37.65
CA GLU A 112 -20.19 -27.58 -37.59
C GLU A 112 -20.68 -27.09 -36.23
N ILE A 113 -20.16 -27.63 -35.13
CA ILE A 113 -20.48 -27.19 -33.76
C ILE A 113 -20.07 -25.71 -33.57
N VAL A 114 -18.85 -25.37 -33.96
CA VAL A 114 -18.34 -24.00 -33.86
C VAL A 114 -19.11 -23.07 -34.80
N ALA A 115 -19.48 -23.51 -36.00
CA ALA A 115 -20.33 -22.75 -36.91
C ALA A 115 -21.72 -22.50 -36.32
N LEU A 116 -22.30 -23.47 -35.62
CA LEU A 116 -23.57 -23.32 -34.91
C LEU A 116 -23.44 -22.30 -33.78
N GLN A 117 -22.39 -22.39 -32.94
CA GLN A 117 -22.13 -21.42 -31.88
C GLN A 117 -22.03 -20.01 -32.42
N ARG A 118 -21.22 -19.80 -33.47
CA ARG A 118 -21.11 -18.50 -34.13
C ARG A 118 -22.45 -18.03 -34.68
N LYS A 119 -23.18 -18.89 -35.41
CA LYS A 119 -24.48 -18.51 -35.99
C LYS A 119 -25.48 -18.11 -34.92
N ALA A 120 -25.55 -18.87 -33.82
CA ALA A 120 -26.47 -18.60 -32.72
C ALA A 120 -26.11 -17.30 -32.00
N LEU A 121 -24.85 -17.11 -31.62
CA LEU A 121 -24.44 -15.98 -30.77
C LEU A 121 -24.16 -14.70 -31.55
N LEU A 122 -23.75 -14.75 -32.83
CA LEU A 122 -23.63 -13.55 -33.67
C LEU A 122 -24.97 -13.10 -34.26
N SER A 123 -26.04 -13.88 -34.09
CA SER A 123 -27.42 -13.40 -34.32
C SER A 123 -27.95 -12.57 -33.14
N ASN A 124 -27.09 -12.19 -32.19
CA ASN A 124 -27.43 -11.38 -31.02
C ASN A 124 -27.98 -10.01 -31.46
N PRO A 125 -29.22 -9.63 -31.06
CA PRO A 125 -29.82 -8.35 -31.42
C PRO A 125 -29.09 -7.10 -30.88
N LEU A 126 -28.11 -7.26 -29.97
CA LEU A 126 -27.23 -6.18 -29.52
C LEU A 126 -26.14 -5.83 -30.54
N LEU A 127 -25.88 -6.69 -31.53
CA LEU A 127 -25.04 -6.42 -32.69
C LEU A 127 -25.86 -5.71 -33.79
N ASP A 128 -26.63 -4.70 -33.41
CA ASP A 128 -27.52 -3.92 -34.30
C ASP A 128 -26.78 -2.86 -35.15
N PHE A 129 -25.51 -3.12 -35.45
CA PHE A 129 -24.64 -2.27 -36.24
C PHE A 129 -23.87 -3.12 -37.27
N ASP A 130 -23.81 -2.63 -38.50
CA ASP A 130 -23.17 -3.35 -39.60
C ASP A 130 -21.67 -3.04 -39.74
N ARG A 131 -21.18 -2.04 -38.99
CA ARG A 131 -19.82 -1.52 -39.14
C ARG A 131 -19.14 -1.33 -37.79
N MET A 132 -17.85 -1.63 -37.73
CA MET A 132 -17.03 -1.52 -36.52
C MET A 132 -15.64 -0.99 -36.88
N LEU A 133 -15.19 0.03 -36.15
CA LEU A 133 -13.81 0.51 -36.19
C LEU A 133 -12.91 -0.44 -35.39
N LEU A 134 -11.68 -0.61 -35.86
CA LEU A 134 -10.64 -1.35 -35.17
C LEU A 134 -9.26 -0.89 -35.63
N ILE A 135 -8.24 -1.14 -34.81
CA ILE A 135 -6.84 -1.04 -35.24
C ILE A 135 -6.43 -2.39 -35.82
N LYS A 136 -5.92 -2.39 -37.05
CA LYS A 136 -5.26 -3.54 -37.66
C LYS A 136 -3.77 -3.28 -37.68
N ARG A 137 -3.02 -4.10 -36.95
CA ARG A 137 -1.57 -3.94 -36.76
C ARG A 137 -0.85 -5.24 -37.02
N LYS A 138 0.27 -5.18 -37.75
CA LYS A 138 1.22 -6.30 -37.79
C LYS A 138 2.10 -6.21 -36.54
N PRO A 139 2.04 -7.22 -35.65
CA PRO A 139 2.88 -7.22 -34.46
C PRO A 139 4.36 -7.35 -34.81
N LEU A 140 5.24 -6.96 -33.89
CA LEU A 140 6.67 -7.24 -34.03
C LEU A 140 6.90 -8.75 -33.85
N GLY A 141 7.49 -9.41 -34.86
CA GLY A 141 7.68 -10.86 -34.85
C GLY A 141 6.39 -11.64 -35.16
N ASP A 142 6.37 -12.93 -34.82
CA ASP A 142 5.18 -13.77 -35.05
C ASP A 142 4.19 -13.61 -33.88
N PRO A 143 2.93 -13.20 -34.13
CA PRO A 143 1.88 -13.01 -33.11
C PRO A 143 1.58 -14.25 -32.24
N ARG A 144 1.96 -15.44 -32.70
CA ARG A 144 1.82 -16.69 -31.96
C ARG A 144 2.98 -16.98 -31.00
N ARG A 145 4.12 -16.29 -31.14
CA ARG A 145 5.31 -16.47 -30.29
C ARG A 145 5.16 -15.99 -28.85
N SER A 146 4.03 -15.39 -28.48
CA SER A 146 3.84 -14.88 -27.13
C SER A 146 3.36 -16.01 -26.19
N THR A 147 4.31 -16.73 -25.62
CA THR A 147 4.11 -17.95 -24.83
C THR A 147 3.91 -17.70 -23.33
N GLY A 148 4.06 -16.46 -22.86
CA GLY A 148 4.02 -16.14 -21.42
C GLY A 148 5.26 -16.60 -20.65
N ASP A 149 6.41 -16.73 -21.33
CA ASP A 149 7.69 -17.15 -20.73
C ASP A 149 8.13 -16.19 -19.59
N PRO A 150 8.29 -16.67 -18.34
CA PRO A 150 8.72 -15.86 -17.21
C PRO A 150 10.10 -15.19 -17.36
N GLU A 151 11.00 -15.77 -18.17
CA GLU A 151 12.40 -15.32 -18.36
C GLU A 151 12.54 -14.33 -19.54
N ASN A 152 11.62 -14.33 -20.50
CA ASN A 152 11.74 -13.57 -21.76
C ASN A 152 10.54 -12.71 -22.14
N ASP A 153 9.44 -12.71 -21.37
CA ASP A 153 8.31 -11.85 -21.72
C ASP A 153 8.62 -10.38 -21.39
N LYS A 154 9.09 -9.64 -22.40
CA LYS A 154 9.09 -8.17 -22.42
C LYS A 154 7.66 -7.58 -22.48
N GLY A 155 6.68 -8.30 -21.92
CA GLY A 155 5.25 -8.06 -21.96
C GLY A 155 4.64 -8.26 -23.35
N LEU A 156 3.60 -9.09 -23.44
CA LEU A 156 2.68 -9.18 -24.60
C LEU A 156 2.35 -7.82 -25.25
N GLY A 157 2.24 -6.76 -24.44
CA GLY A 157 1.97 -5.40 -24.90
C GLY A 157 3.02 -4.84 -25.87
N LYS A 158 4.33 -5.04 -25.61
CA LYS A 158 5.38 -4.43 -26.43
C LYS A 158 5.33 -4.90 -27.88
N PHE A 159 5.07 -6.19 -28.09
CA PHE A 159 4.91 -6.77 -29.44
C PHE A 159 3.70 -6.22 -30.18
N LEU A 160 2.69 -5.77 -29.44
CA LEU A 160 1.48 -5.17 -29.95
C LEU A 160 1.57 -3.64 -30.07
N GLY A 161 2.68 -2.99 -29.72
CA GLY A 161 2.77 -1.52 -29.69
C GLY A 161 1.93 -0.89 -28.56
N ILE A 162 1.78 -1.62 -27.44
CA ILE A 162 1.08 -1.22 -26.22
C ILE A 162 2.11 -1.10 -25.07
N PRO A 163 2.08 -0.05 -24.24
CA PRO A 163 3.02 0.10 -23.13
C PRO A 163 2.90 -1.01 -22.07
N GLN A 164 3.98 -1.24 -21.32
CA GLN A 164 3.95 -2.05 -20.10
C GLN A 164 3.26 -1.31 -18.95
N GLN A 165 2.84 -2.02 -17.90
CA GLN A 165 2.24 -1.39 -16.71
C GLN A 165 3.31 -0.77 -15.78
N SER A 166 4.47 -1.41 -15.62
CA SER A 166 5.52 -1.07 -14.65
C SER A 166 6.35 0.15 -15.07
N SER A 167 5.76 1.34 -15.00
CA SER A 167 6.38 2.64 -15.33
C SER A 167 6.45 2.96 -16.82
N TRP A 168 5.52 2.48 -17.65
CA TRP A 168 5.59 2.76 -19.09
C TRP A 168 4.26 3.38 -19.53
N GLN A 169 4.38 4.37 -20.40
CA GLN A 169 3.28 5.06 -21.09
C GLN A 169 3.62 5.19 -22.57
N LEU A 170 2.70 5.69 -23.39
CA LEU A 170 2.95 5.85 -24.82
C LEU A 170 4.23 6.64 -25.12
N HIS A 171 4.47 7.74 -24.39
CA HIS A 171 5.68 8.57 -24.59
C HIS A 171 6.99 7.88 -24.24
N THR A 172 6.96 6.76 -23.53
CA THR A 172 8.15 5.95 -23.24
C THR A 172 8.46 4.91 -24.32
N MET A 173 7.57 4.72 -25.30
CA MET A 173 7.82 3.82 -26.42
C MET A 173 8.80 4.47 -27.40
N THR A 174 9.91 3.79 -27.71
CA THR A 174 10.98 4.31 -28.58
C THR A 174 10.81 3.93 -30.05
N ASP A 175 10.14 2.81 -30.33
CA ASP A 175 9.96 2.27 -31.68
C ASP A 175 8.57 2.63 -32.19
N THR A 176 8.33 3.90 -32.52
CA THR A 176 6.98 4.38 -32.90
C THR A 176 6.70 4.38 -34.40
N ASP A 177 7.72 4.18 -35.22
CA ASP A 177 7.66 4.19 -36.69
C ASP A 177 7.94 2.79 -37.27
N GLY A 178 7.73 2.59 -38.58
CA GLY A 178 8.05 1.34 -39.27
C GLY A 178 7.04 0.20 -39.06
N TRP A 179 5.86 0.49 -38.53
CA TRP A 179 4.78 -0.47 -38.32
C TRP A 179 3.86 -0.57 -39.54
N GLU A 180 3.38 -1.78 -39.85
CA GLU A 180 2.15 -1.93 -40.64
C GLU A 180 0.96 -1.74 -39.70
N ASN A 181 0.43 -0.51 -39.67
CA ASN A 181 -0.58 -0.09 -38.71
C ASN A 181 -1.64 0.74 -39.43
N GLU A 182 -2.93 0.48 -39.17
CA GLU A 182 -4.03 1.22 -39.79
C GLU A 182 -5.29 1.24 -38.92
N ILE A 183 -6.03 2.36 -38.99
CA ILE A 183 -7.44 2.39 -38.56
C ILE A 183 -8.24 1.74 -39.68
N ALA A 184 -8.96 0.67 -39.36
CA ALA A 184 -9.74 -0.11 -40.31
C ALA A 184 -11.21 -0.17 -39.91
N LEU A 185 -12.04 -0.41 -40.91
CA LEU A 185 -13.48 -0.56 -40.81
C LEU A 185 -13.87 -1.98 -41.22
N LEU A 186 -14.42 -2.75 -40.29
CA LEU A 186 -15.01 -4.05 -40.56
C LEU A 186 -16.47 -3.86 -41.00
N SER A 187 -16.81 -4.31 -42.21
CA SER A 187 -18.19 -4.47 -42.66
C SER A 187 -18.76 -5.81 -42.21
N SER A 188 -20.06 -5.89 -41.93
CA SER A 188 -20.76 -7.13 -41.53
C SER A 188 -20.05 -7.85 -40.36
N VAL A 189 -20.41 -7.52 -39.12
CA VAL A 189 -19.73 -7.94 -37.86
C VAL A 189 -19.76 -9.47 -37.66
N ASN A 190 -18.96 -10.19 -38.43
CA ASN A 190 -18.81 -11.63 -38.48
C ASN A 190 -17.53 -12.02 -39.25
N PRO A 191 -17.11 -13.29 -39.25
CA PRO A 191 -15.82 -13.70 -39.83
C PRO A 191 -15.66 -13.42 -41.33
N LYS A 192 -16.78 -13.36 -42.08
CA LYS A 192 -16.81 -13.09 -43.53
C LYS A 192 -16.81 -11.61 -43.86
N GLY A 193 -16.95 -10.73 -42.87
CA GLY A 193 -16.87 -9.28 -43.04
C GLY A 193 -15.59 -8.82 -43.72
N SER A 194 -15.67 -7.81 -44.57
CA SER A 194 -14.50 -7.23 -45.26
C SER A 194 -13.90 -6.08 -44.44
N LEU A 195 -12.57 -5.93 -44.50
CA LEU A 195 -11.85 -4.83 -43.87
C LEU A 195 -11.49 -3.78 -44.93
N ALA A 196 -11.82 -2.52 -44.65
CA ALA A 196 -11.39 -1.36 -45.43
C ALA A 196 -10.52 -0.45 -44.57
N THR A 197 -9.44 0.10 -45.14
CA THR A 197 -8.58 1.08 -44.46
C THR A 197 -9.26 2.44 -44.45
N ILE A 198 -9.39 3.05 -43.27
CA ILE A 198 -9.84 4.44 -43.10
C ILE A 198 -8.62 5.37 -43.09
N TYR A 199 -7.61 4.99 -42.33
CA TYR A 199 -6.38 5.77 -42.23
C TYR A 199 -5.16 4.87 -42.05
N ARG A 200 -4.11 5.17 -42.82
CA ARG A 200 -2.79 4.59 -42.66
C ARG A 200 -1.79 5.73 -42.45
N PRO A 201 -1.14 5.82 -41.28
CA PRO A 201 -0.20 6.88 -41.01
C PRO A 201 1.06 6.77 -41.87
N THR A 202 1.56 7.92 -42.30
CA THR A 202 2.81 8.02 -43.05
C THR A 202 3.99 7.52 -42.20
N GLY A 203 4.95 6.85 -42.84
CA GLY A 203 6.13 6.29 -42.14
C GLY A 203 5.85 5.07 -41.27
N GLY A 204 4.60 4.57 -41.26
CA GLY A 204 4.21 3.44 -40.42
C GLY A 204 4.17 3.80 -38.94
N ARG A 205 3.69 4.99 -38.60
CA ARG A 205 3.55 5.41 -37.19
C ARG A 205 2.52 4.55 -36.44
N LEU A 206 2.73 4.40 -35.14
CA LEU A 206 1.73 3.84 -34.24
C LEU A 206 0.54 4.80 -34.08
N VAL A 207 -0.64 4.21 -33.97
CA VAL A 207 -1.93 4.86 -33.69
C VAL A 207 -2.58 4.04 -32.59
N ASN A 208 -2.93 4.65 -31.46
CA ASN A 208 -3.54 3.96 -30.32
C ASN A 208 -4.67 4.83 -29.74
N GLU A 209 -5.46 4.26 -28.83
CA GLU A 209 -6.40 4.99 -27.96
C GLU A 209 -7.49 5.73 -28.75
N MET A 210 -8.21 4.99 -29.60
CA MET A 210 -9.35 5.51 -30.34
C MET A 210 -10.54 5.83 -29.42
N ASP A 211 -11.14 6.98 -29.61
CA ASP A 211 -12.43 7.36 -29.01
C ASP A 211 -13.37 7.90 -30.09
N LEU A 212 -14.55 7.30 -30.23
CA LEU A 212 -15.53 7.67 -31.25
C LEU A 212 -16.43 8.79 -30.72
N HIS A 213 -16.59 9.85 -31.50
CA HIS A 213 -17.45 10.96 -31.13
C HIS A 213 -18.94 10.53 -31.09
N TYR A 214 -19.76 11.23 -30.30
CA TYR A 214 -21.16 10.85 -30.02
C TYR A 214 -22.05 10.71 -31.26
N ASP A 215 -21.79 11.51 -32.31
CA ASP A 215 -22.51 11.47 -33.59
C ASP A 215 -21.99 10.41 -34.56
N ALA A 216 -20.90 9.72 -34.21
CA ALA A 216 -20.21 8.73 -35.03
C ALA A 216 -19.72 9.24 -36.39
N GLU A 217 -19.44 10.55 -36.51
CA GLU A 217 -18.93 11.16 -37.73
C GLU A 217 -17.40 11.29 -37.74
N LYS A 218 -16.79 11.30 -36.56
CA LYS A 218 -15.33 11.45 -36.38
C LYS A 218 -14.81 10.64 -35.21
N VAL A 219 -13.51 10.32 -35.25
CA VAL A 219 -12.79 9.54 -34.24
C VAL A 219 -11.51 10.28 -33.85
N MET A 220 -11.24 10.32 -32.54
CA MET A 220 -10.01 10.84 -31.96
C MET A 220 -9.05 9.71 -31.63
N PHE A 221 -7.75 9.93 -31.72
CA PHE A 221 -6.72 8.94 -31.42
C PHE A 221 -5.35 9.59 -31.10
N SER A 222 -4.45 8.82 -30.49
CA SER A 222 -3.08 9.22 -30.19
C SER A 222 -2.11 8.77 -31.28
N MET A 223 -1.24 9.67 -31.75
CA MET A 223 -0.20 9.37 -32.75
C MET A 223 1.01 10.30 -32.58
N PRO A 224 2.25 9.85 -32.87
CA PRO A 224 3.40 10.75 -32.98
C PRO A 224 3.27 11.76 -34.12
N ASP A 225 3.58 13.03 -33.84
CA ASP A 225 3.67 14.08 -34.84
C ASP A 225 5.00 14.04 -35.61
N SER A 226 5.30 15.06 -36.42
CA SER A 226 6.56 15.15 -37.18
C SER A 226 7.82 15.31 -36.32
N ARG A 227 7.67 15.65 -35.03
CA ARG A 227 8.77 15.77 -34.05
C ARG A 227 8.99 14.47 -33.28
N GLY A 228 8.11 13.48 -33.46
CA GLY A 228 8.10 12.24 -32.67
C GLY A 228 7.44 12.40 -31.30
N LEU A 229 6.75 13.52 -31.05
CA LEU A 229 5.98 13.70 -29.82
C LEU A 229 4.58 13.12 -30.02
N TRP A 230 4.10 12.38 -29.03
CA TRP A 230 2.73 11.86 -29.04
C TRP A 230 1.78 13.02 -28.91
N GLN A 231 0.84 13.12 -29.84
CA GLN A 231 -0.18 14.16 -29.92
C GLN A 231 -1.55 13.55 -30.21
N ILE A 232 -2.59 14.34 -30.02
CA ILE A 232 -3.99 13.95 -30.21
C ILE A 232 -4.43 14.36 -31.61
N PHE A 233 -4.97 13.43 -32.37
CA PHE A 233 -5.48 13.64 -33.72
C PHE A 233 -6.96 13.29 -33.80
N GLU A 234 -7.65 13.94 -34.74
CA GLU A 234 -9.03 13.67 -35.10
C GLU A 234 -9.11 13.45 -36.61
N ILE A 235 -9.95 12.51 -37.03
CA ILE A 235 -10.24 12.23 -38.44
C ILE A 235 -11.73 11.90 -38.61
N ASN A 236 -12.31 12.25 -39.76
CA ASN A 236 -13.64 11.78 -40.11
C ASN A 236 -13.62 10.25 -40.32
N VAL A 237 -14.74 9.59 -40.04
CA VAL A 237 -14.86 8.13 -40.20
C VAL A 237 -14.82 7.66 -41.66
N ASP A 238 -14.83 8.58 -42.62
CA ASP A 238 -14.61 8.34 -44.05
C ASP A 238 -13.14 8.47 -44.49
N GLY A 239 -12.24 8.83 -43.56
CA GLY A 239 -10.81 9.00 -43.80
C GLY A 239 -10.39 10.41 -44.22
N THR A 240 -11.32 11.38 -44.24
CA THR A 240 -11.04 12.78 -44.57
C THR A 240 -10.75 13.64 -43.34
N ASN A 241 -10.26 14.87 -43.54
CA ASN A 241 -10.07 15.89 -42.50
C ASN A 241 -9.20 15.45 -41.31
N LEU A 242 -8.11 14.72 -41.56
CA LEU A 242 -7.12 14.46 -40.51
C LEU A 242 -6.55 15.78 -39.97
N ASN A 243 -6.67 16.00 -38.67
CA ASN A 243 -6.15 17.19 -38.00
C ASN A 243 -5.55 16.85 -36.62
N GLN A 244 -4.46 17.51 -36.26
CA GLN A 244 -3.95 17.47 -34.88
C GLN A 244 -4.78 18.42 -34.01
N VAL A 245 -5.36 17.92 -32.93
CA VAL A 245 -6.20 18.71 -32.02
C VAL A 245 -5.37 19.32 -30.89
N SER A 246 -4.35 18.62 -30.39
CA SER A 246 -3.47 19.18 -29.36
C SER A 246 -2.51 20.22 -29.97
N PRO A 247 -2.18 21.31 -29.23
CA PRO A 247 -1.19 22.28 -29.68
C PRO A 247 0.20 21.67 -29.90
N ASP A 248 0.93 22.24 -30.85
CA ASP A 248 2.32 21.90 -31.17
C ASP A 248 3.33 22.94 -30.67
N ASP A 249 2.93 23.83 -29.77
CA ASP A 249 3.75 24.94 -29.27
C ASP A 249 4.77 24.52 -28.18
N GLN A 250 4.61 23.32 -27.59
CA GLN A 250 5.55 22.78 -26.60
C GLN A 250 6.51 21.74 -27.24
N PRO A 251 7.83 21.95 -27.18
CA PRO A 251 8.82 21.11 -27.89
C PRO A 251 9.16 19.78 -27.21
N ASP A 252 8.67 19.55 -26.00
CA ASP A 252 9.08 18.49 -25.07
C ASP A 252 7.90 17.88 -24.30
N VAL A 253 6.67 18.15 -24.73
CA VAL A 253 5.43 17.68 -24.08
C VAL A 253 4.69 16.72 -25.00
N HIS A 254 4.35 15.56 -24.45
CA HIS A 254 3.46 14.59 -25.08
C HIS A 254 2.04 14.79 -24.59
N ASN A 255 1.05 14.71 -25.49
CA ASN A 255 -0.39 14.73 -25.20
C ASN A 255 -1.05 13.51 -25.85
N PHE A 256 -1.70 12.66 -25.08
CA PHE A 256 -2.22 11.35 -25.54
C PHE A 256 -3.38 10.87 -24.63
N ASP A 257 -3.90 9.66 -24.87
CA ASP A 257 -4.95 8.96 -24.12
C ASP A 257 -6.14 9.86 -23.78
N SER A 258 -6.91 10.18 -24.81
CA SER A 258 -7.93 11.23 -24.79
C SER A 258 -9.34 10.68 -24.95
N CYS A 259 -10.33 11.39 -24.40
CA CYS A 259 -11.74 11.06 -24.60
C CYS A 259 -12.61 12.31 -24.79
N TYR A 260 -13.70 12.16 -25.54
CA TYR A 260 -14.69 13.21 -25.75
C TYR A 260 -15.60 13.37 -24.54
N MET A 261 -15.70 14.59 -23.99
CA MET A 261 -16.59 14.90 -22.89
C MET A 261 -17.98 15.34 -23.39
N PRO A 262 -19.05 15.14 -22.60
CA PRO A 262 -20.41 15.50 -23.00
C PRO A 262 -20.61 16.99 -23.31
N ASN A 263 -19.82 17.88 -22.70
CA ASN A 263 -19.85 19.32 -22.93
C ASN A 263 -19.13 19.75 -24.23
N GLY A 264 -18.49 18.84 -24.95
CA GLY A 264 -17.73 19.12 -26.18
C GLY A 264 -16.24 19.35 -25.95
N ASN A 265 -15.78 19.37 -24.70
CA ASN A 265 -14.36 19.45 -24.37
C ASN A 265 -13.70 18.06 -24.47
N ILE A 266 -12.37 18.04 -24.39
CA ILE A 266 -11.55 16.85 -24.46
C ILE A 266 -10.77 16.72 -23.16
N ALA A 267 -10.85 15.55 -22.51
CA ALA A 267 -9.93 15.17 -21.45
C ALA A 267 -8.80 14.33 -22.05
N PHE A 268 -7.56 14.54 -21.58
CA PHE A 268 -6.37 13.88 -22.12
C PHE A 268 -5.24 13.79 -21.10
N ILE A 269 -4.26 12.94 -21.36
CA ILE A 269 -3.04 12.78 -20.57
C ILE A 269 -1.90 13.61 -21.16
N SER A 270 -1.16 14.34 -20.30
CA SER A 270 -0.01 15.15 -20.71
C SER A 270 1.21 14.97 -19.81
N THR A 271 2.42 15.00 -20.38
CA THR A 271 3.70 15.01 -19.65
C THR A 271 4.15 16.40 -19.22
N ALA A 272 3.30 17.43 -19.38
CA ALA A 272 3.57 18.79 -18.93
C ALA A 272 3.93 18.96 -17.43
N PRO A 273 3.55 18.07 -16.48
CA PRO A 273 4.00 18.22 -15.08
C PRO A 273 5.52 18.13 -14.87
N PHE A 274 6.27 17.61 -15.85
CA PHE A 274 7.73 17.46 -15.75
C PHE A 274 8.18 16.66 -14.52
N GLN A 275 7.55 15.51 -14.29
CA GLN A 275 7.67 14.70 -13.07
C GLN A 275 8.11 13.29 -13.39
N GLY A 276 8.96 12.69 -12.56
CA GLY A 276 9.49 11.34 -12.76
C GLY A 276 8.81 10.31 -11.85
N VAL A 277 8.61 9.09 -12.36
CA VAL A 277 8.06 7.98 -11.56
C VAL A 277 9.06 7.57 -10.47
N PRO A 278 8.70 7.54 -9.17
CA PRO A 278 9.64 7.25 -8.08
C PRO A 278 10.34 5.90 -8.17
N CYS A 279 9.67 4.85 -8.68
CA CYS A 279 10.26 3.53 -8.80
C CYS A 279 11.16 3.40 -10.05
N ASN A 280 10.96 4.27 -11.06
CA ASN A 280 11.76 4.31 -12.28
C ASN A 280 11.86 5.75 -12.83
N ALA A 281 12.90 6.44 -12.39
CA ALA A 281 13.14 7.85 -12.74
C ALA A 281 13.22 8.15 -14.24
N SER A 282 13.48 7.14 -15.08
CA SER A 282 13.62 7.30 -16.53
C SER A 282 12.29 7.57 -17.24
N VAL A 283 11.19 7.54 -16.49
CA VAL A 283 9.83 7.57 -17.00
C VAL A 283 9.18 8.88 -16.59
N ASN A 284 8.73 9.64 -17.59
CA ASN A 284 8.00 10.88 -17.36
C ASN A 284 6.56 10.55 -16.94
N VAL A 285 6.04 11.24 -15.95
CA VAL A 285 4.68 11.08 -15.47
C VAL A 285 3.70 11.79 -16.41
N GLY A 286 2.56 11.16 -16.65
CA GLY A 286 1.46 11.72 -17.44
C GLY A 286 0.25 11.97 -16.54
N MET A 287 -0.25 13.20 -16.49
CA MET A 287 -1.44 13.60 -15.71
C MET A 287 -2.60 13.99 -16.61
N MET A 288 -3.81 13.98 -16.06
CA MET A 288 -5.00 14.47 -16.75
C MET A 288 -5.02 16.00 -16.90
N TYR A 289 -5.35 16.44 -18.11
CA TYR A 289 -5.63 17.80 -18.53
C TYR A 289 -6.97 17.83 -19.29
N ILE A 290 -7.55 19.02 -19.41
CA ILE A 290 -8.73 19.27 -20.24
C ILE A 290 -8.45 20.41 -21.22
N MET A 291 -9.12 20.40 -22.37
CA MET A 291 -9.09 21.47 -23.36
C MET A 291 -10.43 21.58 -24.08
N ASP A 292 -10.74 22.77 -24.60
CA ASP A 292 -11.85 22.95 -25.52
C ASP A 292 -11.45 22.39 -26.89
N SER A 293 -12.40 21.89 -27.68
CA SER A 293 -12.17 21.61 -29.11
C SER A 293 -12.26 22.93 -29.88
N PRO A 294 -11.20 23.43 -30.57
CA PRO A 294 -10.14 22.68 -31.26
C PRO A 294 -8.72 22.77 -30.64
N GLY A 295 -8.55 22.56 -29.33
CA GLY A 295 -7.26 22.53 -28.66
C GLY A 295 -6.87 23.80 -27.89
N ARG A 296 -7.84 24.51 -27.31
CA ARG A 296 -7.59 25.78 -26.57
C ARG A 296 -7.95 25.64 -25.10
N ASN A 297 -7.59 26.65 -24.31
CA ASN A 297 -7.95 26.76 -22.89
C ASN A 297 -7.53 25.52 -22.07
N ILE A 298 -6.30 25.05 -22.30
CA ILE A 298 -5.76 23.87 -21.63
C ILE A 298 -5.64 24.14 -20.13
N ARG A 299 -6.11 23.20 -19.32
CA ARG A 299 -5.99 23.24 -17.85
C ARG A 299 -5.62 21.88 -17.27
N GLN A 300 -4.66 21.87 -16.35
CA GLN A 300 -4.34 20.71 -15.54
C GLN A 300 -5.47 20.45 -14.53
N VAL A 301 -5.93 19.21 -14.42
CA VAL A 301 -6.99 18.83 -13.47
C VAL A 301 -6.54 17.78 -12.44
N CYS A 302 -5.55 16.96 -12.76
CA CYS A 302 -4.96 16.01 -11.81
C CYS A 302 -3.54 16.42 -11.40
N PHE A 303 -3.17 16.15 -10.14
CA PHE A 303 -1.93 16.63 -9.51
C PHE A 303 -1.22 15.49 -8.76
N GLU A 304 -1.07 14.33 -9.38
CA GLU A 304 -0.67 13.09 -8.68
C GLU A 304 0.85 12.87 -8.60
N GLN A 305 1.28 11.91 -7.77
CA GLN A 305 2.68 11.45 -7.72
C GLN A 305 3.09 10.70 -9.00
N ASP A 306 2.17 9.97 -9.62
CA ASP A 306 2.44 9.15 -10.80
C ASP A 306 1.35 9.32 -11.86
N HIS A 307 1.17 8.31 -12.70
CA HIS A 307 0.37 8.40 -13.90
C HIS A 307 -1.14 8.40 -13.66
N ASN A 308 -1.84 9.11 -14.54
CA ASN A 308 -3.21 8.79 -14.89
C ASN A 308 -3.26 7.96 -16.19
N PHE A 309 -4.28 7.10 -16.34
CA PHE A 309 -4.49 6.28 -17.53
C PHE A 309 -5.97 6.15 -17.90
N CYS A 310 -6.21 5.92 -19.19
CA CYS A 310 -7.45 5.47 -19.81
C CYS A 310 -8.70 6.24 -19.37
N PRO A 311 -8.75 7.58 -19.53
CA PRO A 311 -9.97 8.32 -19.25
C PRO A 311 -11.13 7.83 -20.11
N THR A 312 -12.31 7.71 -19.50
CA THR A 312 -13.56 7.45 -20.22
C THR A 312 -14.76 8.06 -19.49
N VAL A 313 -15.84 8.36 -20.20
CA VAL A 313 -17.02 9.00 -19.64
C VAL A 313 -18.01 7.96 -19.10
N MET A 314 -18.34 8.07 -17.81
CA MET A 314 -19.36 7.29 -17.12
C MET A 314 -20.77 7.65 -17.59
N GLN A 315 -21.73 6.75 -17.35
CA GLN A 315 -23.15 6.94 -17.74
C GLN A 315 -23.80 8.19 -17.12
N ASP A 316 -23.26 8.69 -16.01
CA ASP A 316 -23.73 9.90 -15.32
C ASP A 316 -22.98 11.19 -15.72
N GLY A 317 -22.04 11.10 -16.66
CA GLY A 317 -21.27 12.23 -17.17
C GLY A 317 -19.95 12.49 -16.45
N ARG A 318 -19.62 11.75 -15.38
CA ARG A 318 -18.30 11.81 -14.74
C ARG A 318 -17.21 11.17 -15.61
N ILE A 319 -15.96 11.53 -15.39
CA ILE A 319 -14.80 10.86 -15.99
C ILE A 319 -14.38 9.73 -15.04
N LEU A 320 -14.24 8.50 -15.55
CA LEU A 320 -13.57 7.37 -14.93
C LEU A 320 -12.14 7.30 -15.46
N TYR A 321 -11.16 7.08 -14.60
CA TYR A 321 -9.75 6.95 -14.98
C TYR A 321 -8.99 6.10 -13.95
N LEU A 322 -7.82 5.61 -14.33
CA LEU A 322 -6.90 4.93 -13.42
C LEU A 322 -5.90 5.95 -12.86
N ARG A 323 -5.67 5.94 -11.55
CA ARG A 323 -4.65 6.75 -10.86
C ARG A 323 -3.61 5.81 -10.24
N TRP A 324 -2.34 6.05 -10.54
CA TRP A 324 -1.23 5.43 -9.83
C TRP A 324 -0.74 6.39 -8.74
N GLU A 325 -0.63 5.90 -7.52
CA GLU A 325 -0.06 6.63 -6.39
C GLU A 325 0.50 5.65 -5.35
N TYR A 326 1.64 5.91 -4.71
CA TYR A 326 2.13 4.99 -3.67
C TYR A 326 2.97 5.64 -2.57
N THR A 327 2.58 6.84 -2.16
CA THR A 327 3.23 7.47 -1.02
C THR A 327 3.04 6.65 0.26
N ASP A 328 4.15 6.19 0.82
CA ASP A 328 4.24 5.39 2.05
C ASP A 328 3.47 4.03 1.96
N ILE A 329 3.09 3.58 0.76
CA ILE A 329 2.44 2.29 0.46
C ILE A 329 3.19 1.57 -0.68
N PRO A 330 2.90 0.29 -0.98
CA PRO A 330 3.67 -0.46 -1.96
C PRO A 330 3.34 -0.06 -3.41
N HIS A 331 4.37 0.19 -4.22
CA HIS A 331 4.25 0.73 -5.58
C HIS A 331 3.59 -0.20 -6.61
N VAL A 332 3.65 -1.51 -6.36
CA VAL A 332 3.24 -2.56 -7.30
C VAL A 332 1.71 -2.59 -7.46
N TRP A 333 0.96 -2.32 -6.39
CA TRP A 333 -0.49 -2.57 -6.33
C TRP A 333 -1.35 -1.32 -6.52
N ALA A 334 -0.74 -0.15 -6.50
CA ALA A 334 -1.46 1.07 -6.19
C ALA A 334 -2.00 1.82 -7.42
N ARG A 335 -2.62 1.07 -8.34
CA ARG A 335 -3.35 1.62 -9.50
C ARG A 335 -4.83 1.46 -9.30
N PHE A 336 -5.44 2.51 -8.77
CA PHE A 336 -6.82 2.51 -8.34
C PHE A 336 -7.69 3.20 -9.38
N LEU A 337 -8.92 2.72 -9.55
CA LEU A 337 -9.89 3.44 -10.36
C LEU A 337 -10.39 4.63 -9.57
N PHE A 338 -10.50 5.78 -10.24
CA PHE A 338 -10.97 7.05 -9.71
C PHE A 338 -12.03 7.65 -10.62
N THR A 339 -12.85 8.54 -10.06
CA THR A 339 -13.81 9.34 -10.82
C THR A 339 -13.70 10.82 -10.46
N MET A 340 -14.08 11.68 -11.41
CA MET A 340 -14.20 13.13 -11.20
C MET A 340 -15.28 13.73 -12.10
N ASN A 341 -15.72 14.95 -11.80
CA ASN A 341 -16.52 15.72 -12.75
C ASN A 341 -15.64 16.20 -13.92
N PRO A 342 -16.24 16.54 -15.09
CA PRO A 342 -15.51 17.05 -16.25
C PRO A 342 -14.61 18.27 -16.01
N ASP A 343 -14.87 19.05 -14.96
CA ASP A 343 -14.09 20.23 -14.57
C ASP A 343 -12.95 19.92 -13.58
N GLY A 344 -12.76 18.65 -13.21
CA GLY A 344 -11.76 18.19 -12.26
C GLY A 344 -12.22 18.18 -10.79
N THR A 345 -13.43 18.64 -10.47
CA THR A 345 -13.97 18.63 -9.10
C THR A 345 -14.40 17.21 -8.68
N THR A 346 -14.53 16.99 -7.38
CA THR A 346 -15.03 15.75 -6.77
C THR A 346 -14.21 14.51 -7.12
N GLN A 347 -12.88 14.66 -7.23
CA GLN A 347 -11.96 13.53 -7.40
C GLN A 347 -12.11 12.55 -6.24
N ARG A 348 -12.49 11.31 -6.57
CA ARG A 348 -12.79 10.28 -5.59
C ARG A 348 -12.37 8.92 -6.11
N GLU A 349 -11.88 8.10 -5.19
CA GLU A 349 -11.68 6.68 -5.44
C GLU A 349 -12.99 6.02 -5.90
N TYR A 350 -12.83 5.06 -6.80
CA TYR A 350 -13.89 4.27 -7.39
C TYR A 350 -13.74 2.78 -7.10
N TYR A 351 -12.54 2.21 -7.22
CA TYR A 351 -12.29 0.82 -6.86
C TYR A 351 -10.81 0.54 -6.59
N GLY A 352 -10.56 -0.34 -5.60
CA GLY A 352 -9.26 -0.99 -5.39
C GLY A 352 -8.37 -0.37 -4.31
N SER A 353 -8.68 0.83 -3.81
CA SER A 353 -7.83 1.47 -2.79
C SER A 353 -7.78 0.67 -1.48
N GLY A 354 -6.57 0.54 -0.93
CA GLY A 354 -6.31 -0.20 0.29
C GLY A 354 -6.25 -1.73 0.12
N GLY A 355 -6.44 -2.26 -1.10
CA GLY A 355 -6.35 -3.70 -1.38
C GLY A 355 -5.05 -4.07 -2.12
N TYR A 356 -4.57 -5.29 -1.91
CA TYR A 356 -3.46 -5.87 -2.68
C TYR A 356 -3.88 -6.43 -4.04
N TRP A 357 -5.20 -6.53 -4.30
CA TRP A 357 -5.74 -7.03 -5.56
C TRP A 357 -6.72 -6.01 -6.18
N PRO A 358 -6.67 -5.83 -7.51
CA PRO A 358 -5.62 -6.28 -8.43
C PRO A 358 -4.41 -5.32 -8.42
N ASN A 359 -3.36 -5.58 -9.20
CA ASN A 359 -2.30 -4.59 -9.41
C ASN A 359 -2.78 -3.35 -10.20
N GLY A 360 -3.80 -3.53 -11.03
CA GLY A 360 -4.38 -2.49 -11.88
C GLY A 360 -5.54 -3.02 -12.73
N ILE A 361 -6.43 -2.11 -13.12
CA ILE A 361 -7.61 -2.40 -13.96
C ILE A 361 -7.55 -1.47 -15.19
N PHE A 362 -7.01 -1.95 -16.30
CA PHE A 362 -6.83 -1.16 -17.52
C PHE A 362 -8.05 -1.22 -18.43
N PHE A 363 -8.19 -0.20 -19.29
CA PHE A 363 -9.25 -0.12 -20.30
C PHE A 363 -10.67 -0.28 -19.72
N ALA A 364 -10.87 0.15 -18.47
CA ALA A 364 -12.16 0.07 -17.82
C ALA A 364 -13.20 0.91 -18.59
N ARG A 365 -14.34 0.32 -18.93
CA ARG A 365 -15.45 0.98 -19.62
C ARG A 365 -16.75 0.78 -18.82
N PRO A 366 -17.60 1.81 -18.72
CA PRO A 366 -18.89 1.68 -18.05
C PRO A 366 -19.84 0.77 -18.83
N VAL A 367 -20.60 -0.04 -18.10
CA VAL A 367 -21.65 -0.87 -18.70
C VAL A 367 -22.87 0.01 -19.04
N PRO A 368 -23.36 -0.03 -20.30
CA PRO A 368 -24.54 0.73 -20.71
C PRO A 368 -25.77 0.46 -19.83
N GLY A 369 -26.48 1.52 -19.45
CA GLY A 369 -27.72 1.42 -18.67
C GLY A 369 -27.54 1.10 -17.19
N HIS A 370 -26.30 1.00 -16.69
CA HIS A 370 -26.01 0.70 -15.30
C HIS A 370 -25.38 1.91 -14.57
N PRO A 371 -25.75 2.22 -13.31
CA PRO A 371 -25.22 3.38 -12.59
C PRO A 371 -23.73 3.28 -12.25
N THR A 372 -23.24 2.09 -11.87
CA THR A 372 -21.87 1.90 -11.35
C THR A 372 -21.07 0.75 -11.97
N LYS A 373 -21.66 -0.10 -12.80
CA LYS A 373 -21.00 -1.33 -13.27
C LYS A 373 -20.02 -0.99 -14.38
N ILE A 374 -18.86 -1.61 -14.34
CA ILE A 374 -17.80 -1.45 -15.34
C ILE A 374 -17.29 -2.82 -15.78
N ALA A 375 -16.66 -2.88 -16.95
CA ALA A 375 -15.82 -4.01 -17.34
C ALA A 375 -14.41 -3.50 -17.62
N GLY A 376 -13.39 -4.20 -17.14
CA GLY A 376 -11.99 -3.81 -17.28
C GLY A 376 -11.07 -5.02 -17.35
N ILE A 377 -9.79 -4.75 -17.64
CA ILE A 377 -8.74 -5.75 -17.77
C ILE A 377 -7.90 -5.74 -16.49
N VAL A 378 -8.04 -6.79 -15.67
CA VAL A 378 -7.17 -7.05 -14.53
C VAL A 378 -5.85 -7.59 -15.03
N THR A 379 -4.74 -7.02 -14.54
CA THR A 379 -3.39 -7.43 -14.95
C THR A 379 -2.36 -7.20 -13.84
N GLY A 380 -1.13 -7.66 -14.05
CA GLY A 380 -0.01 -7.60 -13.12
C GLY A 380 0.91 -6.41 -13.41
N HIS A 381 1.73 -6.03 -12.44
CA HIS A 381 2.58 -4.85 -12.51
C HIS A 381 3.70 -4.98 -13.55
N HIS A 382 4.50 -6.06 -13.51
CA HIS A 382 5.58 -6.32 -14.47
C HIS A 382 5.15 -7.17 -15.68
N VAL A 383 3.91 -6.99 -16.14
CA VAL A 383 3.42 -7.56 -17.41
C VAL A 383 2.91 -6.45 -18.33
N GLY A 384 2.56 -6.80 -19.57
CA GLY A 384 1.85 -5.86 -20.47
C GLY A 384 0.47 -5.51 -19.91
N ARG A 385 -0.17 -4.44 -20.40
CA ARG A 385 -1.57 -4.07 -20.06
C ARG A 385 -2.60 -5.05 -20.62
N VAL A 386 -2.36 -6.35 -20.47
CA VAL A 386 -3.11 -7.46 -21.04
C VAL A 386 -3.40 -8.42 -19.89
N GLY A 387 -4.60 -8.99 -19.83
CA GLY A 387 -4.91 -9.92 -18.75
C GLY A 387 -6.33 -10.46 -18.80
N GLU A 388 -6.96 -10.54 -17.64
CA GLU A 388 -8.28 -11.14 -17.45
C GLU A 388 -9.38 -10.10 -17.60
N LEU A 389 -10.49 -10.46 -18.26
CA LEU A 389 -11.67 -9.63 -18.34
C LEU A 389 -12.50 -9.78 -17.06
N VAL A 390 -12.73 -8.68 -16.36
CA VAL A 390 -13.51 -8.67 -15.11
C VAL A 390 -14.62 -7.63 -15.17
N VAL A 391 -15.83 -8.05 -14.82
CA VAL A 391 -17.00 -7.19 -14.59
C VAL A 391 -17.06 -6.86 -13.11
N LEU A 392 -17.06 -5.56 -12.79
CA LEU A 392 -17.05 -5.04 -11.43
C LEU A 392 -18.28 -4.18 -11.17
N GLU A 393 -18.85 -4.32 -9.98
CA GLU A 393 -19.91 -3.48 -9.46
C GLU A 393 -19.52 -2.90 -8.08
N PRO A 394 -18.98 -1.67 -8.06
CA PRO A 394 -18.60 -0.97 -6.83
C PRO A 394 -19.76 -0.76 -5.82
N GLY A 395 -21.00 -0.94 -6.26
CA GLY A 395 -22.18 -0.95 -5.38
C GLY A 395 -22.20 -2.14 -4.41
N LEU A 396 -21.64 -3.29 -4.82
CA LEU A 396 -21.54 -4.51 -4.00
C LEU A 396 -20.37 -4.43 -3.01
N GLY A 397 -19.24 -3.88 -3.45
CA GLY A 397 -18.03 -3.70 -2.65
C GLY A 397 -16.94 -3.01 -3.46
N ARG A 398 -15.93 -2.45 -2.79
CA ARG A 398 -14.81 -1.73 -3.43
C ARG A 398 -13.43 -2.23 -3.02
N TYR A 399 -13.40 -3.11 -2.04
CA TYR A 399 -12.18 -3.63 -1.44
C TYR A 399 -11.86 -4.98 -2.06
N ALA A 400 -10.62 -5.15 -2.55
CA ALA A 400 -10.14 -6.38 -3.16
C ALA A 400 -11.16 -6.96 -4.17
N THR A 401 -11.72 -8.15 -3.91
CA THR A 401 -12.64 -8.86 -4.80
C THR A 401 -14.12 -8.65 -4.46
N ASP A 402 -14.47 -7.86 -3.44
CA ASP A 402 -15.83 -7.70 -2.92
C ASP A 402 -16.85 -7.21 -3.98
N GLY A 403 -16.39 -6.42 -4.95
CA GLY A 403 -17.25 -5.91 -6.03
C GLY A 403 -17.13 -6.69 -7.35
N VAL A 404 -16.46 -7.84 -7.35
CA VAL A 404 -16.37 -8.68 -8.55
C VAL A 404 -17.73 -9.33 -8.81
N VAL A 405 -18.32 -8.99 -9.95
CA VAL A 405 -19.52 -9.67 -10.46
C VAL A 405 -19.11 -10.96 -11.17
N GLN A 406 -18.10 -10.87 -12.04
CA GLN A 406 -17.60 -12.03 -12.77
C GLN A 406 -16.21 -11.78 -13.37
N ARG A 407 -15.33 -12.78 -13.27
CA ARG A 407 -14.19 -12.96 -14.18
C ARG A 407 -14.63 -13.82 -15.36
N ILE A 408 -14.34 -13.38 -16.59
CA ILE A 408 -14.75 -14.08 -17.81
C ILE A 408 -13.50 -14.69 -18.48
N PRO A 409 -13.46 -16.02 -18.75
CA PRO A 409 -14.41 -17.03 -18.28
C PRO A 409 -14.22 -17.33 -16.77
N GLY A 410 -15.23 -17.91 -16.13
CA GLY A 410 -15.19 -18.23 -14.70
C GLY A 410 -16.54 -18.15 -14.00
N ARG A 411 -17.65 -18.38 -14.71
CA ARG A 411 -18.99 -18.33 -14.13
C ARG A 411 -19.11 -19.27 -12.94
N ASN A 412 -19.68 -18.77 -11.85
CA ASN A 412 -19.81 -19.45 -10.56
C ASN A 412 -18.48 -19.81 -9.87
N GLN A 413 -17.36 -19.24 -10.31
CA GLN A 413 -16.08 -19.34 -9.60
C GLN A 413 -15.84 -18.06 -8.82
N GLU A 414 -15.45 -18.21 -7.56
CA GLU A 414 -15.00 -17.08 -6.75
C GLU A 414 -13.62 -16.62 -7.23
N VAL A 415 -13.40 -15.30 -7.24
CA VAL A 415 -12.09 -14.72 -7.56
C VAL A 415 -11.31 -14.54 -6.26
N ALA A 416 -10.18 -15.21 -6.15
CA ALA A 416 -9.26 -15.06 -5.02
C ALA A 416 -8.44 -13.76 -5.16
N PRO A 417 -8.27 -12.98 -4.07
CA PRO A 417 -7.48 -11.74 -4.08
C PRO A 417 -5.97 -12.04 -3.97
N LEU A 418 -5.40 -12.68 -4.99
CA LEU A 418 -3.99 -13.08 -5.00
C LEU A 418 -3.05 -11.87 -4.97
N ILE A 419 -1.98 -11.95 -4.16
CA ILE A 419 -0.94 -10.92 -4.03
C ILE A 419 0.27 -11.35 -4.88
N GLU A 420 0.26 -11.02 -6.17
CA GLU A 420 1.26 -11.48 -7.15
C GLU A 420 1.70 -10.40 -8.14
N ASP A 421 3.01 -10.16 -8.26
CA ASP A 421 3.55 -9.10 -9.12
C ASP A 421 3.15 -9.28 -10.59
N LYS A 422 3.19 -10.53 -11.05
CA LYS A 422 2.84 -10.94 -12.41
C LYS A 422 1.45 -11.58 -12.48
N LEU A 423 0.49 -11.05 -11.69
CA LEU A 423 -0.92 -11.42 -11.71
C LEU A 423 -1.39 -11.50 -13.17
N THR A 424 -1.88 -12.65 -13.62
CA THR A 424 -2.31 -12.96 -15.01
C THR A 424 -1.25 -13.37 -16.05
N LEU A 425 0.05 -13.44 -15.73
CA LEU A 425 1.06 -13.88 -16.72
C LEU A 425 0.72 -15.27 -17.28
N GLY A 426 0.45 -16.24 -16.39
CA GLY A 426 0.15 -17.63 -16.75
C GLY A 426 -1.31 -17.90 -17.11
N THR A 427 -2.19 -16.90 -17.14
CA THR A 427 -3.63 -17.11 -17.35
C THR A 427 -4.03 -16.93 -18.82
N TRP A 428 -5.02 -17.73 -19.24
CA TRP A 428 -5.65 -17.70 -20.57
C TRP A 428 -7.15 -17.92 -20.41
N PRO A 429 -7.98 -17.35 -21.30
CA PRO A 429 -7.67 -16.45 -22.42
C PRO A 429 -7.13 -15.08 -21.97
N LYS A 430 -6.51 -14.34 -22.90
CA LYS A 430 -6.02 -12.97 -22.67
C LYS A 430 -6.86 -11.94 -23.41
N PHE A 431 -7.20 -10.87 -22.71
CA PHE A 431 -8.13 -9.83 -23.19
C PHE A 431 -7.50 -8.43 -23.22
N LEU A 432 -8.05 -7.63 -24.13
CA LEU A 432 -7.75 -6.22 -24.33
C LEU A 432 -9.03 -5.49 -24.78
N HIS A 433 -9.09 -4.19 -24.47
CA HIS A 433 -10.07 -3.25 -25.03
C HIS A 433 -11.53 -3.73 -24.96
N PRO A 434 -12.08 -3.97 -23.76
CA PRO A 434 -13.47 -4.39 -23.64
C PRO A 434 -14.42 -3.28 -24.05
N TRP A 435 -15.41 -3.63 -24.87
CA TRP A 435 -16.52 -2.78 -25.27
C TRP A 435 -17.84 -3.43 -24.84
N PRO A 436 -18.41 -3.01 -23.70
CA PRO A 436 -19.69 -3.56 -23.23
C PRO A 436 -20.84 -3.19 -24.17
N LEU A 437 -21.61 -4.19 -24.63
CA LEU A 437 -22.87 -3.98 -25.34
C LEU A 437 -24.03 -3.83 -24.35
N ASN A 438 -23.98 -4.61 -23.27
CA ASN A 438 -24.79 -4.48 -22.05
C ASN A 438 -24.02 -5.14 -20.88
N GLU A 439 -24.69 -5.47 -19.77
CA GLU A 439 -24.04 -6.11 -18.62
C GLU A 439 -23.59 -7.56 -18.82
N LYS A 440 -24.00 -8.21 -19.93
CA LYS A 440 -23.76 -9.63 -20.19
C LYS A 440 -22.89 -9.88 -21.40
N TYR A 441 -22.91 -9.02 -22.42
CA TYR A 441 -22.25 -9.24 -23.71
C TYR A 441 -21.24 -8.13 -24.01
N PHE A 442 -20.05 -8.52 -24.46
CA PHE A 442 -18.92 -7.62 -24.68
C PHE A 442 -18.21 -7.94 -26.00
N LEU A 443 -17.81 -6.91 -26.74
CA LEU A 443 -16.80 -7.05 -27.80
C LEU A 443 -15.42 -6.83 -27.20
N VAL A 444 -14.45 -7.67 -27.55
CA VAL A 444 -13.10 -7.62 -26.99
C VAL A 444 -12.06 -7.93 -28.06
N ALA A 445 -10.87 -7.36 -27.92
CA ALA A 445 -9.69 -7.96 -28.53
C ALA A 445 -9.23 -9.11 -27.63
N CYS A 446 -9.11 -10.32 -28.19
CA CYS A 446 -8.86 -11.53 -27.43
C CYS A 446 -7.87 -12.44 -28.14
N LYS A 447 -7.03 -13.10 -27.33
CA LYS A 447 -6.19 -14.22 -27.72
C LYS A 447 -6.58 -15.42 -26.85
N PRO A 448 -7.37 -16.38 -27.38
CA PRO A 448 -7.95 -17.46 -26.57
C PRO A 448 -6.90 -18.38 -25.93
N THR A 449 -5.87 -18.75 -26.68
CA THR A 449 -4.72 -19.54 -26.20
C THR A 449 -3.39 -18.91 -26.63
N ALA A 450 -2.28 -19.36 -26.04
CA ALA A 450 -0.93 -18.93 -26.42
C ALA A 450 -0.65 -19.04 -27.93
N GLN A 451 -1.29 -19.97 -28.63
CA GLN A 451 -1.03 -20.27 -30.05
C GLN A 451 -1.98 -19.56 -31.03
N ASP A 452 -3.01 -18.88 -30.53
CA ASP A 452 -4.01 -18.22 -31.38
C ASP A 452 -3.58 -16.81 -31.81
N LEU A 453 -4.29 -16.24 -32.78
CA LEU A 453 -4.10 -14.85 -33.18
C LEU A 453 -4.85 -13.89 -32.24
N TRP A 454 -4.41 -12.63 -32.23
CA TRP A 454 -5.19 -11.55 -31.63
C TRP A 454 -6.32 -11.15 -32.60
N GLY A 455 -7.54 -11.52 -32.24
CA GLY A 455 -8.74 -11.24 -33.02
C GLY A 455 -9.78 -10.46 -32.21
N ILE A 456 -10.87 -10.10 -32.88
CA ILE A 456 -12.07 -9.56 -32.23
C ILE A 456 -13.02 -10.69 -31.93
N TYR A 457 -13.52 -10.73 -30.69
CA TYR A 457 -14.42 -11.74 -30.18
C TYR A 457 -15.64 -11.10 -29.52
N LEU A 458 -16.78 -11.78 -29.61
CA LEU A 458 -17.93 -11.56 -28.74
C LEU A 458 -17.79 -12.52 -27.55
N VAL A 459 -17.77 -11.98 -26.35
CA VAL A 459 -17.71 -12.75 -25.09
C VAL A 459 -18.89 -12.40 -24.19
N ASP A 460 -19.22 -13.30 -23.27
CA ASP A 460 -20.32 -13.07 -22.34
C ASP A 460 -20.10 -13.61 -20.92
N THR A 461 -20.97 -13.16 -20.00
CA THR A 461 -21.05 -13.64 -18.61
C THR A 461 -21.47 -15.11 -18.50
N PHE A 462 -21.76 -15.79 -19.59
CA PHE A 462 -22.05 -17.23 -19.60
C PHE A 462 -20.81 -18.07 -19.89
N ASP A 463 -19.67 -17.42 -20.17
CA ASP A 463 -18.37 -17.99 -20.57
C ASP A 463 -18.26 -18.36 -22.07
N ASN A 464 -19.15 -17.86 -22.93
CA ASN A 464 -18.95 -18.04 -24.37
C ASN A 464 -17.83 -17.12 -24.90
N ILE A 465 -17.02 -17.64 -25.82
CA ILE A 465 -16.00 -16.89 -26.55
C ILE A 465 -16.14 -17.16 -28.04
N VAL A 466 -16.61 -16.16 -28.79
CA VAL A 466 -17.04 -16.32 -30.18
C VAL A 466 -16.25 -15.41 -31.10
N LEU A 467 -15.47 -16.02 -32.00
CA LEU A 467 -14.69 -15.27 -32.99
C LEU A 467 -15.60 -14.44 -33.90
N VAL A 468 -15.38 -13.13 -33.91
CA VAL A 468 -15.96 -12.18 -34.86
C VAL A 468 -15.03 -12.03 -36.06
N LYS A 469 -13.74 -11.72 -35.85
CA LYS A 469 -12.78 -11.56 -36.94
C LYS A 469 -11.35 -11.80 -36.47
N GLU A 470 -10.56 -12.47 -37.29
CA GLU A 470 -9.10 -12.54 -37.19
C GLU A 470 -8.50 -12.43 -38.59
N VAL A 471 -7.22 -12.05 -38.67
CA VAL A 471 -6.48 -11.97 -39.93
C VAL A 471 -5.09 -12.53 -39.70
N GLU A 472 -4.69 -13.49 -40.54
CA GLU A 472 -3.38 -14.11 -40.49
C GLU A 472 -2.25 -13.06 -40.51
N GLY A 473 -1.33 -13.14 -39.55
CA GLY A 473 -0.19 -12.22 -39.43
C GLY A 473 -0.51 -10.84 -38.82
N TYR A 474 -1.77 -10.54 -38.47
CA TYR A 474 -2.17 -9.27 -37.88
C TYR A 474 -2.84 -9.46 -36.51
N ALA A 475 -2.71 -8.47 -35.64
CA ALA A 475 -3.53 -8.27 -34.46
C ALA A 475 -4.66 -7.28 -34.79
N LEU A 476 -5.88 -7.62 -34.39
CA LEU A 476 -7.02 -6.71 -34.41
C LEU A 476 -7.29 -6.21 -32.99
N LEU A 477 -7.30 -4.90 -32.81
CA LEU A 477 -7.34 -4.22 -31.50
C LEU A 477 -8.44 -3.14 -31.48
N GLU A 478 -8.81 -2.69 -30.28
CA GLU A 478 -9.73 -1.56 -30.04
C GLU A 478 -11.05 -1.64 -30.84
N PRO A 479 -11.88 -2.68 -30.62
CA PRO A 479 -13.16 -2.79 -31.32
C PRO A 479 -14.15 -1.71 -30.85
N ILE A 480 -14.57 -0.84 -31.77
CA ILE A 480 -15.55 0.23 -31.50
C ILE A 480 -16.71 0.13 -32.52
N PRO A 481 -17.93 -0.23 -32.09
CA PRO A 481 -19.12 -0.18 -32.94
C PRO A 481 -19.32 1.20 -33.56
N LEU A 482 -19.41 1.26 -34.89
CA LEU A 482 -19.62 2.52 -35.60
C LEU A 482 -21.12 2.84 -35.64
N ARG A 483 -21.61 3.47 -34.59
CA ARG A 483 -23.00 3.93 -34.45
C ARG A 483 -23.09 5.15 -33.55
N LYS A 484 -24.13 5.96 -33.72
CA LYS A 484 -24.45 7.06 -32.80
C LYS A 484 -24.64 6.50 -31.40
N ILE A 485 -24.00 7.12 -30.42
CA ILE A 485 -24.13 6.77 -29.00
C ILE A 485 -24.86 7.89 -28.26
N LYS A 486 -25.67 7.51 -27.27
CA LYS A 486 -26.36 8.50 -26.44
C LYS A 486 -25.31 9.31 -25.69
N ARG A 487 -25.26 10.62 -25.96
CA ARG A 487 -24.47 11.57 -25.19
C ARG A 487 -24.93 11.56 -23.73
N GLN A 488 -23.99 11.38 -22.81
CA GLN A 488 -24.25 11.36 -21.37
C GLN A 488 -24.65 12.77 -20.88
N PRO A 489 -25.22 12.89 -19.67
CA PRO A 489 -25.55 14.18 -19.10
C PRO A 489 -24.32 15.09 -19.02
N VAL A 490 -24.50 16.37 -19.35
CA VAL A 490 -23.48 17.39 -19.09
C VAL A 490 -23.54 17.77 -17.62
N ILE A 491 -22.44 17.58 -16.90
CA ILE A 491 -22.28 18.11 -15.55
C ILE A 491 -21.73 19.54 -15.69
N PRO A 492 -22.43 20.57 -15.17
CA PRO A 492 -21.94 21.94 -15.22
C PRO A 492 -20.67 22.13 -14.39
N ASP A 493 -19.78 22.97 -14.90
CA ASP A 493 -18.58 23.40 -14.17
C ASP A 493 -18.96 24.08 -12.86
N LYS A 494 -18.26 23.71 -11.78
CA LYS A 494 -18.39 24.26 -10.43
C LYS A 494 -17.15 25.03 -10.00
N VAL A 495 -16.12 25.05 -10.84
CA VAL A 495 -14.89 25.78 -10.57
C VAL A 495 -15.07 27.28 -10.71
N ASP A 496 -14.43 28.03 -9.81
CA ASP A 496 -14.23 29.47 -9.92
C ASP A 496 -12.75 29.74 -10.14
N LEU A 497 -12.35 29.87 -11.41
CA LEU A 497 -10.95 30.03 -11.81
C LEU A 497 -10.33 31.37 -11.37
N SER A 498 -11.13 32.32 -10.87
CA SER A 498 -10.60 33.54 -10.26
C SER A 498 -9.98 33.29 -8.88
N ARG A 499 -10.31 32.15 -8.26
CA ARG A 499 -9.83 31.75 -6.94
C ARG A 499 -8.55 30.92 -7.01
N LYS A 500 -7.83 30.90 -5.89
CA LYS A 500 -6.60 30.12 -5.69
C LYS A 500 -6.76 29.07 -4.58
N ASP A 501 -7.97 28.93 -4.07
CA ASP A 501 -8.30 28.20 -2.87
C ASP A 501 -9.60 27.40 -3.04
N ALA A 502 -9.83 26.48 -2.11
CA ALA A 502 -11.02 25.67 -1.99
C ALA A 502 -11.41 25.54 -0.51
N ILE A 503 -12.62 25.06 -0.24
CA ILE A 503 -13.08 24.71 1.10
C ILE A 503 -13.15 23.19 1.23
N VAL A 504 -12.69 22.68 2.37
CA VAL A 504 -12.88 21.29 2.79
C VAL A 504 -13.89 21.27 3.93
N TYR A 505 -14.91 20.43 3.81
CA TYR A 505 -15.91 20.17 4.85
C TYR A 505 -15.91 18.70 5.26
N LEU A 506 -15.45 18.45 6.48
CA LEU A 506 -15.44 17.14 7.13
C LEU A 506 -16.58 17.08 8.15
N GLU A 507 -17.49 16.13 7.96
CA GLU A 507 -18.69 16.05 8.79
C GLU A 507 -18.45 15.43 10.17
N ASP A 508 -17.68 14.34 10.24
CA ASP A 508 -17.34 13.64 11.48
C ASP A 508 -16.08 12.79 11.30
N ILE A 509 -14.94 13.24 11.81
CA ILE A 509 -13.67 12.50 11.68
C ILE A 509 -13.75 11.06 12.22
N TYR A 510 -14.65 10.77 13.17
CA TYR A 510 -14.82 9.45 13.79
C TYR A 510 -15.70 8.49 12.99
N LYS A 511 -16.30 8.93 11.88
CA LYS A 511 -17.05 8.05 11.00
C LYS A 511 -16.11 7.32 10.05
N GLY A 512 -16.26 6.00 9.97
CA GLY A 512 -15.44 5.14 9.13
C GLY A 512 -14.39 4.35 9.91
N PRO A 513 -13.71 3.41 9.24
CA PRO A 513 -12.73 2.53 9.86
C PRO A 513 -11.43 3.26 10.26
N GLY A 514 -11.14 4.44 9.71
CA GLY A 514 -9.85 5.14 9.91
C GLY A 514 -9.56 5.56 11.34
N LEU A 515 -10.58 5.80 12.16
CA LEU A 515 -10.44 6.09 13.61
C LEU A 515 -11.29 5.14 14.47
N LYS A 516 -11.62 3.95 13.96
CA LYS A 516 -12.42 2.97 14.71
C LYS A 516 -11.70 2.61 16.02
N GLY A 517 -12.41 2.75 17.14
CA GLY A 517 -11.87 2.50 18.48
C GLY A 517 -11.23 3.71 19.16
N VAL A 518 -10.95 4.79 18.43
CA VAL A 518 -10.44 6.03 19.03
C VAL A 518 -11.58 6.76 19.75
N PRO A 519 -11.43 7.18 21.02
CA PRO A 519 -12.45 7.90 21.75
C PRO A 519 -12.84 9.22 21.07
N HIS A 520 -14.14 9.49 21.06
CA HIS A 520 -14.65 10.74 20.54
C HIS A 520 -14.09 11.93 21.32
N GLY A 521 -13.65 12.97 20.61
CA GLY A 521 -12.97 14.13 21.20
C GLY A 521 -11.46 13.95 21.48
N ALA A 522 -10.87 12.77 21.23
CA ALA A 522 -9.42 12.60 21.25
C ALA A 522 -8.68 13.44 20.19
N VAL A 523 -9.27 13.63 19.01
CA VAL A 523 -8.76 14.48 17.93
C VAL A 523 -9.03 15.93 18.30
N LYS A 524 -7.98 16.77 18.31
CA LYS A 524 -8.07 18.21 18.59
C LYS A 524 -7.84 19.05 17.34
N LYS A 525 -6.87 18.66 16.53
CA LYS A 525 -6.51 19.35 15.29
C LYS A 525 -6.33 18.37 14.15
N LEU A 526 -6.33 18.88 12.94
CA LEU A 526 -5.84 18.19 11.75
C LEU A 526 -4.54 18.87 11.31
N ARG A 527 -3.45 18.11 11.13
CA ARG A 527 -2.27 18.58 10.40
C ARG A 527 -2.48 18.39 8.91
N LEU A 528 -2.21 19.44 8.15
CA LEU A 528 -2.28 19.45 6.70
C LEU A 528 -0.86 19.57 6.14
N PHE A 529 -0.51 18.74 5.16
CA PHE A 529 0.76 18.82 4.47
C PHE A 529 0.62 18.46 2.98
N THR A 530 1.54 19.00 2.17
CA THR A 530 1.64 18.73 0.72
C THR A 530 2.98 18.09 0.40
N TYR A 531 3.12 17.59 -0.83
CA TYR A 531 4.32 16.94 -1.34
C TYR A 531 5.08 17.82 -2.32
N HIS A 532 6.35 17.52 -2.51
CA HIS A 532 7.17 18.02 -3.60
C HIS A 532 7.65 16.86 -4.46
N PHE A 533 6.89 16.54 -5.50
CA PHE A 533 7.18 15.37 -6.33
C PHE A 533 8.44 15.51 -7.19
N ALA A 534 9.17 14.41 -7.35
CA ALA A 534 10.44 14.34 -8.08
C ALA A 534 10.37 14.79 -9.55
N TYR A 535 11.48 15.30 -10.10
CA TYR A 535 11.60 15.62 -11.53
C TYR A 535 12.00 14.39 -12.36
N HIS A 536 12.01 14.56 -13.69
CA HIS A 536 12.49 13.52 -14.60
C HIS A 536 13.91 13.11 -14.23
N LYS A 537 14.20 11.81 -14.29
CA LYS A 537 15.53 11.23 -14.04
C LYS A 537 16.12 11.51 -12.64
N ILE A 538 15.33 12.12 -11.74
CA ILE A 538 15.73 12.46 -10.36
C ILE A 538 14.98 11.61 -9.33
N ALA A 539 13.76 11.16 -9.63
CA ALA A 539 13.04 10.21 -8.80
C ALA A 539 13.88 8.94 -8.54
N GLY A 540 13.55 8.10 -7.54
CA GLY A 540 14.26 6.83 -7.40
C GLY A 540 14.12 6.11 -6.06
N ILE A 541 14.13 4.78 -6.15
CA ILE A 541 14.15 3.73 -5.10
C ILE A 541 15.34 3.75 -4.11
N ASN A 542 16.12 4.84 -4.02
CA ASN A 542 17.45 4.83 -3.39
C ASN A 542 17.50 5.49 -2.00
N HIS A 543 16.42 5.47 -1.23
CA HIS A 543 16.37 6.11 0.10
C HIS A 543 16.74 7.60 0.06
N ARG A 544 16.32 8.33 -0.98
CA ARG A 544 16.79 9.70 -1.27
C ARG A 544 16.39 10.74 -0.23
N VAL A 545 15.16 10.69 0.24
CA VAL A 545 14.60 11.73 1.12
C VAL A 545 14.93 11.47 2.59
N GLY A 546 14.98 10.20 3.00
CA GLY A 546 15.35 9.74 4.33
C GLY A 546 15.77 8.27 4.31
N ALA A 547 16.63 7.87 5.24
CA ALA A 547 17.03 6.47 5.39
C ALA A 547 15.84 5.63 5.87
N ASP A 548 15.38 4.74 4.98
CA ASP A 548 14.09 4.05 5.12
C ASP A 548 12.96 5.03 5.56
N GLY A 549 12.88 6.17 4.87
CA GLY A 549 11.88 7.23 5.10
C GLY A 549 10.90 7.37 3.93
N PRO A 550 10.36 8.57 3.66
CA PRO A 550 9.34 8.75 2.63
C PRO A 550 9.94 8.73 1.22
N TRP A 551 9.08 8.51 0.21
CA TRP A 551 9.43 8.63 -1.21
C TRP A 551 9.73 10.08 -1.63
N GLU A 552 9.02 11.04 -1.03
CA GLU A 552 8.97 12.43 -1.48
C GLU A 552 9.21 13.39 -0.31
N PRO A 553 9.86 14.55 -0.55
CA PRO A 553 9.87 15.63 0.43
C PRO A 553 8.45 16.10 0.77
N LYS A 554 8.20 16.32 2.06
CA LYS A 554 6.90 16.75 2.61
C LYS A 554 6.99 18.18 3.13
N ARG A 555 5.92 18.96 2.95
CA ARG A 555 5.83 20.38 3.31
C ARG A 555 4.60 20.61 4.18
N VAL A 556 4.80 20.98 5.45
CA VAL A 556 3.70 21.21 6.39
C VAL A 556 3.02 22.53 6.06
N LEU A 557 1.72 22.48 5.74
CA LEU A 557 0.90 23.67 5.52
C LEU A 557 0.53 24.32 6.84
N GLY A 558 0.19 23.51 7.84
CA GLY A 558 -0.19 23.96 9.18
C GLY A 558 -1.24 23.06 9.83
N THR A 559 -2.01 23.64 10.74
CA THR A 559 -3.08 22.93 11.46
C THR A 559 -4.42 23.66 11.39
N VAL A 560 -5.50 22.91 11.52
CA VAL A 560 -6.87 23.43 11.67
C VAL A 560 -7.55 22.71 12.85
N GLU A 561 -8.42 23.42 13.56
CA GLU A 561 -9.14 22.86 14.72
C GLU A 561 -10.24 21.87 14.29
N VAL A 562 -10.51 20.89 15.15
CA VAL A 562 -11.65 19.98 15.04
C VAL A 562 -12.65 20.30 16.13
N GLU A 563 -13.91 20.45 15.75
CA GLU A 563 -15.00 20.75 16.67
C GLU A 563 -15.29 19.56 17.59
N THR A 564 -15.96 19.83 18.72
CA THR A 564 -16.26 18.80 19.73
C THR A 564 -17.17 17.67 19.23
N ASP A 565 -17.91 17.89 18.13
CA ASP A 565 -18.76 16.90 17.45
C ASP A 565 -18.01 16.12 16.34
N GLY A 566 -16.70 16.31 16.22
CA GLY A 566 -15.83 15.66 15.24
C GLY A 566 -15.80 16.36 13.88
N SER A 567 -16.56 17.44 13.68
CA SER A 567 -16.62 18.16 12.40
C SER A 567 -15.49 19.17 12.23
N ALA A 568 -15.13 19.49 10.98
CA ALA A 568 -14.19 20.55 10.65
C ALA A 568 -14.55 21.18 9.30
N MET A 569 -14.34 22.50 9.16
CA MET A 569 -14.49 23.19 7.88
C MET A 569 -13.37 24.22 7.72
N PHE A 570 -12.58 24.10 6.67
CA PHE A 570 -11.36 24.89 6.51
C PHE A 570 -11.01 25.18 5.06
N ARG A 571 -10.26 26.26 4.84
CA ARG A 571 -9.76 26.67 3.52
C ARG A 571 -8.43 25.99 3.21
N VAL A 572 -8.25 25.59 1.96
CA VAL A 572 -7.02 24.96 1.46
C VAL A 572 -6.59 25.58 0.14
N PRO A 573 -5.29 25.53 -0.22
CA PRO A 573 -4.86 25.90 -1.56
C PRO A 573 -5.48 24.96 -2.60
N ALA A 574 -6.01 25.52 -3.69
CA ALA A 574 -6.51 24.73 -4.81
C ALA A 574 -5.35 24.08 -5.59
N ASN A 575 -5.66 23.08 -6.42
CA ASN A 575 -4.70 22.42 -7.31
C ASN A 575 -3.50 21.79 -6.58
N THR A 576 -3.64 21.54 -5.28
CA THR A 576 -2.57 21.10 -4.39
C THR A 576 -2.94 19.75 -3.77
N PRO A 577 -2.05 18.74 -3.86
CA PRO A 577 -2.15 17.49 -3.12
C PRO A 577 -2.07 17.72 -1.61
N ILE A 578 -3.11 17.38 -0.87
CA ILE A 578 -3.16 17.59 0.58
C ILE A 578 -3.45 16.28 1.30
N SER A 579 -2.56 15.96 2.23
CA SER A 579 -2.73 14.86 3.18
C SER A 579 -3.11 15.38 4.55
N ILE A 580 -3.88 14.58 5.27
CA ILE A 580 -4.45 14.93 6.58
C ILE A 580 -3.96 13.94 7.65
N GLN A 581 -3.54 14.46 8.80
CA GLN A 581 -3.27 13.67 10.01
C GLN A 581 -4.16 14.17 11.16
N PRO A 582 -5.09 13.35 11.69
CA PRO A 582 -5.81 13.68 12.93
C PRO A 582 -4.84 13.69 14.10
N LEU A 583 -4.77 14.79 14.84
CA LEU A 583 -3.83 14.98 15.95
C LEU A 583 -4.53 14.89 17.30
N ASP A 584 -3.89 14.27 18.28
CA ASP A 584 -4.30 14.33 19.67
C ASP A 584 -4.01 15.69 20.31
N ALA A 585 -4.25 15.81 21.63
CA ALA A 585 -4.01 17.03 22.39
C ALA A 585 -2.52 17.39 22.54
N GLU A 586 -1.61 16.44 22.29
CA GLU A 586 -0.16 16.65 22.31
C GLU A 586 0.40 16.93 20.90
N GLY A 587 -0.46 16.97 19.86
CA GLY A 587 -0.07 17.21 18.48
C GLY A 587 0.45 15.98 17.73
N LYS A 588 0.25 14.76 18.26
CA LYS A 588 0.71 13.50 17.67
C LYS A 588 -0.34 12.91 16.74
N ALA A 589 0.08 12.40 15.58
CA ALA A 589 -0.84 11.81 14.62
C ALA A 589 -1.44 10.48 15.14
N LEU A 590 -2.76 10.44 15.25
CA LEU A 590 -3.55 9.26 15.59
C LEU A 590 -3.79 8.34 14.38
N GLN A 591 -3.73 8.90 13.17
CA GLN A 591 -3.85 8.16 11.91
C GLN A 591 -3.08 8.89 10.80
N LEU A 592 -2.59 8.13 9.83
CA LEU A 592 -1.81 8.64 8.70
C LEU A 592 -2.60 8.46 7.40
N MET A 593 -2.97 9.55 6.74
CA MET A 593 -3.44 9.50 5.36
C MET A 593 -2.24 9.24 4.43
N ARG A 594 -2.14 8.01 3.92
CA ARG A 594 -1.08 7.55 2.99
C ARG A 594 -1.57 7.58 1.53
N SER A 595 -2.14 8.73 1.19
CA SER A 595 -2.71 9.18 -0.09
C SER A 595 -3.01 10.67 0.09
N TRP A 596 -3.61 11.36 -0.87
CA TRP A 596 -3.98 12.77 -0.75
C TRP A 596 -5.28 13.10 -1.46
N MET A 597 -5.93 14.18 -1.01
CA MET A 597 -7.02 14.82 -1.73
C MET A 597 -6.51 16.01 -2.52
N THR A 598 -7.23 16.37 -3.59
CA THR A 598 -6.99 17.59 -4.36
C THR A 598 -8.32 18.28 -4.61
N ALA A 599 -8.39 19.58 -4.32
CA ALA A 599 -9.58 20.40 -4.55
C ALA A 599 -9.30 21.44 -5.64
N MET A 600 -10.29 21.68 -6.50
CA MET A 600 -10.21 22.65 -7.59
C MET A 600 -10.56 24.07 -7.10
N PRO A 601 -10.21 25.13 -7.86
CA PRO A 601 -10.51 26.52 -7.48
C PRO A 601 -12.00 26.74 -7.20
N GLY A 602 -12.32 27.27 -6.02
CA GLY A 602 -13.69 27.53 -5.58
C GLY A 602 -14.51 26.31 -5.17
N GLU A 603 -13.94 25.10 -5.23
CA GLU A 603 -14.64 23.87 -4.84
C GLU A 603 -14.95 23.85 -3.34
N ILE A 604 -16.11 23.26 -2.99
CA ILE A 604 -16.38 22.78 -1.63
C ILE A 604 -16.26 21.26 -1.66
N LEU A 605 -15.08 20.75 -1.30
CA LEU A 605 -14.80 19.33 -1.17
C LEU A 605 -15.36 18.83 0.17
N SER A 606 -16.05 17.69 0.17
CA SER A 606 -16.61 17.14 1.41
C SER A 606 -16.38 15.65 1.57
N CYS A 607 -16.11 15.25 2.82
CA CYS A 607 -16.03 13.87 3.30
C CYS A 607 -16.88 13.68 4.57
N VAL A 608 -17.44 12.48 4.73
CA VAL A 608 -18.29 12.14 5.89
C VAL A 608 -17.43 11.80 7.11
N GLY A 609 -16.29 11.13 6.90
CA GLY A 609 -15.36 10.81 7.98
C GLY A 609 -14.02 10.25 7.50
N CYS A 610 -13.25 9.62 8.39
CA CYS A 610 -11.93 9.09 8.05
C CYS A 610 -12.04 7.72 7.36
N HIS A 611 -11.76 7.67 6.04
CA HIS A 611 -11.87 6.47 5.20
C HIS A 611 -13.29 5.87 5.13
N GLN A 612 -14.34 6.70 5.18
CA GLN A 612 -15.73 6.20 5.10
C GLN A 612 -15.95 5.37 3.82
N LYS A 613 -16.85 4.39 3.92
CA LYS A 613 -17.32 3.66 2.72
C LYS A 613 -18.05 4.65 1.80
N GLN A 614 -17.71 4.61 0.52
CA GLN A 614 -18.18 5.53 -0.53
C GLN A 614 -19.67 5.33 -0.83
N ASN A 615 -20.21 4.14 -0.51
CA ASN A 615 -21.63 3.83 -0.61
C ASN A 615 -22.42 4.28 0.65
N ALA A 616 -21.75 4.84 1.66
CA ALA A 616 -22.43 5.40 2.83
C ALA A 616 -22.97 6.79 2.48
N GLY A 617 -24.25 7.02 2.76
CA GLY A 617 -24.83 8.36 2.72
C GLY A 617 -24.32 9.23 3.88
N PRO A 618 -24.28 10.56 3.71
CA PRO A 618 -23.99 11.46 4.82
C PRO A 618 -25.10 11.32 5.89
N PRO A 619 -24.76 11.30 7.19
CA PRO A 619 -25.76 11.33 8.23
C PRO A 619 -26.62 12.61 8.14
N SER A 620 -27.90 12.52 8.50
CA SER A 620 -28.77 13.68 8.55
C SER A 620 -28.57 14.44 9.86
N ARG A 621 -27.47 15.18 9.99
CA ARG A 621 -27.17 16.02 11.16
C ARG A 621 -26.62 17.38 10.76
N GLN A 622 -26.96 18.42 11.51
CA GLN A 622 -26.27 19.71 11.40
C GLN A 622 -25.04 19.70 12.30
N THR A 623 -23.87 19.94 11.73
CA THR A 623 -22.60 19.98 12.47
C THR A 623 -22.29 21.39 12.99
N ILE A 624 -21.40 21.46 13.99
CA ILE A 624 -20.89 22.74 14.51
C ILE A 624 -20.12 23.48 13.40
N ALA A 625 -19.26 22.78 12.65
CA ALA A 625 -18.45 23.37 11.59
C ALA A 625 -19.30 24.01 10.47
N ALA A 626 -20.43 23.39 10.09
CA ALA A 626 -21.31 23.91 9.04
C ALA A 626 -22.01 25.25 9.40
N ARG A 627 -21.99 25.65 10.68
CA ARG A 627 -22.56 26.93 11.16
C ARG A 627 -21.52 28.04 11.30
N LYS A 628 -20.25 27.73 11.03
CA LYS A 628 -19.13 28.66 11.15
C LYS A 628 -18.63 29.06 9.76
N VAL A 629 -17.82 30.11 9.70
CA VAL A 629 -17.00 30.38 8.51
C VAL A 629 -15.86 29.37 8.49
N ALA A 630 -15.44 28.95 7.29
CA ALA A 630 -14.31 28.04 7.14
C ALA A 630 -13.06 28.63 7.79
N ALA A 631 -12.38 27.82 8.62
CA ALA A 631 -11.16 28.21 9.29
C ALA A 631 -10.00 28.36 8.28
N GLU A 632 -9.12 29.34 8.53
CA GLU A 632 -7.84 29.43 7.83
C GLU A 632 -6.83 28.46 8.46
N ILE A 633 -5.86 28.01 7.66
CA ILE A 633 -4.78 27.15 8.15
C ILE A 633 -3.88 27.97 9.09
N GLU A 634 -3.73 27.53 10.33
CA GLU A 634 -2.75 28.09 11.26
C GLU A 634 -1.35 27.61 10.82
N PRO A 635 -0.45 28.48 10.34
CA PRO A 635 0.88 28.06 9.90
C PRO A 635 1.65 27.44 11.06
N TRP A 636 2.37 26.37 10.80
CA TRP A 636 3.04 25.61 11.84
C TRP A 636 4.15 26.39 12.57
N ARG A 637 5.34 26.54 11.96
CA ARG A 637 6.51 27.23 12.55
C ARG A 637 7.12 28.17 11.52
N GLY A 638 6.37 29.20 11.13
CA GLY A 638 6.71 30.12 10.05
C GLY A 638 6.14 29.69 8.69
N PRO A 639 6.66 30.26 7.57
CA PRO A 639 6.16 29.97 6.23
C PRO A 639 6.37 28.51 5.80
N VAL A 640 5.49 28.04 4.90
CA VAL A 640 5.51 26.68 4.34
C VAL A 640 6.83 26.41 3.61
N ARG A 641 7.42 25.25 3.86
CA ARG A 641 8.71 24.83 3.31
C ARG A 641 8.88 23.32 3.38
N GLY A 642 9.89 22.80 2.69
CA GLY A 642 10.34 21.42 2.85
C GLY A 642 10.72 21.10 4.29
N PHE A 643 10.22 19.99 4.85
CA PHE A 643 10.67 19.55 6.16
C PHE A 643 12.06 18.94 6.05
N SER A 644 13.06 19.60 6.64
CA SER A 644 14.46 19.17 6.60
C SER A 644 14.98 18.90 8.01
N PHE A 645 15.62 17.76 8.22
CA PHE A 645 16.20 17.40 9.51
C PHE A 645 17.20 18.45 10.01
N SER A 646 18.10 18.92 9.14
CA SER A 646 19.11 19.91 9.51
C SER A 646 18.54 21.26 9.92
N ARG A 647 17.34 21.61 9.41
CA ARG A 647 16.66 22.86 9.72
C ARG A 647 15.67 22.74 10.88
N GLU A 648 15.00 21.61 11.00
CA GLU A 648 13.86 21.45 11.91
C GLU A 648 14.18 20.61 13.15
N VAL A 649 15.10 19.65 13.08
CA VAL A 649 15.41 18.70 14.16
C VAL A 649 16.82 18.91 14.73
N GLN A 650 17.82 19.14 13.89
CA GLN A 650 19.19 19.38 14.36
C GLN A 650 19.28 20.54 15.37
N PRO A 651 18.55 21.67 15.24
CA PRO A 651 18.57 22.72 16.27
C PRO A 651 18.05 22.25 17.64
N VAL A 652 17.12 21.27 17.67
CA VAL A 652 16.66 20.64 18.91
C VAL A 652 17.81 19.83 19.52
N LEU A 653 18.53 19.06 18.70
CA LEU A 653 19.68 18.29 19.16
C LEU A 653 20.81 19.20 19.66
N ASP A 654 21.14 20.27 18.93
CA ASP A 654 22.18 21.22 19.30
C ASP A 654 21.88 21.85 20.68
N LYS A 655 20.62 22.23 20.92
CA LYS A 655 20.17 22.85 22.17
C LYS A 655 20.15 21.87 23.35
N TYR A 656 19.64 20.65 23.15
CA TYR A 656 19.27 19.77 24.27
C TYR A 656 20.10 18.49 24.41
N CYS A 657 20.80 18.07 23.36
CA CYS A 657 21.44 16.75 23.29
C CYS A 657 22.95 16.86 23.09
N ALA A 658 23.39 17.68 22.12
CA ALA A 658 24.76 17.74 21.62
C ALA A 658 25.79 18.16 22.69
N GLY A 659 25.38 18.87 23.74
CA GLY A 659 26.27 19.22 24.85
C GLY A 659 26.82 17.99 25.60
N CYS A 660 26.01 16.94 25.75
CA CYS A 660 26.42 15.66 26.32
C CYS A 660 26.82 14.64 25.24
N HIS A 661 26.18 14.70 24.07
CA HIS A 661 26.40 13.83 22.92
C HIS A 661 27.31 14.50 21.89
N ASN A 662 28.56 14.75 22.27
CA ASN A 662 29.54 15.51 21.49
C ASN A 662 30.67 14.63 20.90
N GLY A 663 30.51 13.30 20.93
CA GLY A 663 31.51 12.34 20.46
C GLY A 663 32.57 11.95 21.48
N GLU A 664 32.64 12.64 22.63
CA GLU A 664 33.54 12.23 23.73
C GLU A 664 32.95 11.02 24.49
N PRO A 665 33.78 10.03 24.86
CA PRO A 665 33.32 8.93 25.69
C PRO A 665 32.89 9.43 27.07
N ARG A 666 31.94 8.72 27.69
CA ARG A 666 31.59 8.96 29.08
C ARG A 666 32.79 8.72 29.99
N LYS A 667 32.73 9.28 31.21
CA LYS A 667 33.76 9.09 32.25
C LYS A 667 34.03 7.62 32.60
N ASP A 668 33.06 6.73 32.36
CA ASP A 668 33.18 5.28 32.57
C ASP A 668 33.72 4.52 31.34
N GLY A 669 34.16 5.25 30.30
CA GLY A 669 34.73 4.69 29.07
C GLY A 669 33.69 4.26 28.04
N ARG A 670 32.40 4.32 28.33
CA ARG A 670 31.35 3.97 27.35
C ARG A 670 31.27 5.03 26.26
N GLN A 671 31.29 4.60 25.01
CA GLN A 671 31.01 5.46 23.87
C GLN A 671 29.53 5.85 23.87
N ILE A 672 29.26 7.08 23.45
CA ILE A 672 27.92 7.63 23.25
C ILE A 672 27.83 8.22 21.84
N PRO A 673 26.65 8.21 21.21
CA PRO A 673 26.47 8.79 19.89
C PRO A 673 26.88 10.27 19.86
N ASP A 674 27.58 10.70 18.82
CA ASP A 674 27.81 12.11 18.51
C ASP A 674 26.60 12.66 17.75
N LEU A 675 25.92 13.63 18.34
CA LEU A 675 24.70 14.24 17.80
C LEU A 675 24.93 15.67 17.29
N ARG A 676 26.19 16.14 17.25
CA ARG A 676 26.52 17.45 16.69
C ARG A 676 26.23 17.49 15.19
N ALA A 677 25.83 18.66 14.69
CA ALA A 677 25.62 18.90 13.27
C ALA A 677 26.92 18.76 12.45
N GLU A 678 28.02 19.32 12.97
CA GLU A 678 29.31 19.37 12.30
C GLU A 678 30.25 18.30 12.83
N GLN A 679 30.29 17.16 12.12
CA GLN A 679 31.20 16.05 12.44
C GLN A 679 32.31 15.88 11.39
N GLY A 680 32.32 16.72 10.33
CA GLY A 680 33.26 16.59 9.22
C GLY A 680 33.08 15.30 8.40
N MET A 681 31.95 14.63 8.55
CA MET A 681 31.63 13.36 7.90
C MET A 681 30.14 13.22 7.56
N TYR A 682 29.83 12.40 6.57
CA TYR A 682 28.47 12.07 6.13
C TYR A 682 28.27 10.56 5.98
N VAL A 683 27.02 10.12 6.14
CA VAL A 683 26.61 8.75 5.86
C VAL A 683 25.96 8.72 4.48
N ALA A 684 26.61 8.06 3.52
CA ALA A 684 26.15 7.99 2.14
C ALA A 684 25.70 6.57 1.76
N LEU A 685 24.58 6.47 1.05
CA LEU A 685 24.07 5.24 0.45
C LEU A 685 24.35 5.26 -1.05
N LYS A 686 24.94 4.19 -1.60
CA LYS A 686 25.26 4.13 -3.03
C LYS A 686 24.15 3.40 -3.78
N ASN A 687 23.17 4.14 -4.31
CA ASN A 687 22.05 3.58 -5.06
C ASN A 687 21.48 2.30 -4.41
N ASN A 688 21.30 1.22 -5.16
CA ASN A 688 20.80 -0.09 -4.69
C ASN A 688 21.69 -0.81 -3.65
N ASP A 689 22.78 -0.19 -3.17
CA ASP A 689 23.58 -0.71 -2.07
C ASP A 689 23.18 -0.04 -0.75
N PRO A 690 22.49 -0.77 0.15
CA PRO A 690 22.01 -0.27 1.45
C PRO A 690 23.14 0.03 2.44
N LYS A 691 24.38 -0.39 2.16
CA LYS A 691 25.45 -0.35 3.15
C LYS A 691 25.90 1.09 3.33
N PRO A 692 25.79 1.64 4.56
CA PRO A 692 26.21 2.99 4.83
C PRO A 692 27.71 3.14 4.60
N ARG A 693 28.10 4.20 3.90
CA ARG A 693 29.48 4.61 3.72
C ARG A 693 29.72 5.88 4.52
N PHE A 694 30.67 5.80 5.45
CA PHE A 694 31.12 6.95 6.21
C PHE A 694 32.21 7.66 5.42
N ILE A 695 31.94 8.90 5.02
CA ILE A 695 32.85 9.69 4.17
C ILE A 695 33.23 10.95 4.95
N SER A 696 34.53 11.10 5.24
CA SER A 696 35.08 12.22 6.00
C SER A 696 35.88 13.17 5.12
N GLY A 697 35.88 14.46 5.45
CA GLY A 697 36.69 15.48 4.78
C GLY A 697 36.21 15.90 3.39
N THR A 698 35.09 15.37 2.90
CA THR A 698 34.47 15.77 1.63
C THR A 698 33.22 16.62 1.90
N PRO A 699 33.08 17.80 1.27
CA PRO A 699 31.88 18.63 1.40
C PRO A 699 30.61 17.91 0.91
N LYS A 700 29.46 18.13 1.57
CA LYS A 700 28.16 17.53 1.19
C LYS A 700 27.81 17.77 -0.26
N ALA A 701 28.10 18.97 -0.78
CA ALA A 701 27.81 19.36 -2.16
C ALA A 701 28.51 18.48 -3.20
N GLU A 702 29.67 17.90 -2.89
CA GLU A 702 30.39 16.97 -3.77
C GLU A 702 29.87 15.52 -3.68
N LEU A 703 29.13 15.20 -2.61
CA LEU A 703 28.50 13.89 -2.41
C LEU A 703 27.09 13.85 -3.00
N VAL A 704 26.36 14.95 -2.86
CA VAL A 704 25.01 15.16 -3.38
C VAL A 704 25.00 14.91 -4.89
N GLY A 705 24.04 14.10 -5.36
CA GLY A 705 23.93 13.69 -6.76
C GLY A 705 24.90 12.57 -7.19
N LYS A 706 25.97 12.26 -6.43
CA LYS A 706 26.84 11.09 -6.66
C LYS A 706 26.32 9.84 -5.95
N TYR A 707 25.73 10.02 -4.78
CA TYR A 707 25.15 8.97 -3.96
C TYR A 707 23.62 8.98 -4.04
N GLY A 708 23.03 7.82 -3.73
CA GLY A 708 21.58 7.63 -3.68
C GLY A 708 20.94 8.35 -2.50
N GLY A 709 21.63 8.46 -1.36
CA GLY A 709 21.23 9.28 -0.21
C GLY A 709 22.47 9.77 0.54
N VAL A 710 22.43 10.99 1.10
CA VAL A 710 23.56 11.60 1.84
C VAL A 710 23.03 12.23 3.12
N PHE A 711 23.24 11.56 4.24
CA PHE A 711 22.67 11.94 5.53
C PHE A 711 23.71 12.45 6.51
N GLU A 712 23.27 13.35 7.39
CA GLU A 712 23.97 13.73 8.61
C GLU A 712 24.12 12.49 9.53
N PRO A 713 25.28 12.28 10.17
CA PRO A 713 25.42 11.17 11.13
C PRO A 713 24.44 11.26 12.29
N SER A 714 24.17 12.47 12.79
CA SER A 714 23.16 12.73 13.84
C SER A 714 21.74 12.33 13.41
N TYR A 715 21.39 12.51 12.12
CA TYR A 715 20.12 12.01 11.57
C TYR A 715 20.05 10.50 11.67
N VAL A 716 21.11 9.80 11.24
CA VAL A 716 21.14 8.33 11.26
C VAL A 716 21.02 7.82 12.68
N GLU A 717 21.80 8.35 13.63
CA GLU A 717 21.76 7.96 15.04
C GLU A 717 20.38 8.17 15.68
N LEU A 718 19.73 9.31 15.40
CA LEU A 718 18.39 9.57 15.94
C LEU A 718 17.33 8.67 15.28
N ARG A 719 17.43 8.44 13.96
CA ARG A 719 16.49 7.63 13.18
C ARG A 719 16.45 6.16 13.64
N ARG A 720 17.54 5.64 14.22
CA ARG A 720 17.59 4.30 14.82
C ARG A 720 16.55 4.11 15.93
N LEU A 721 16.27 5.17 16.69
CA LEU A 721 15.40 5.12 17.88
C LEU A 721 13.92 5.35 17.56
N VAL A 722 13.55 5.41 16.28
CA VAL A 722 12.19 5.73 15.81
C VAL A 722 11.60 4.55 15.03
N ARG A 723 10.33 4.23 15.29
CA ARG A 723 9.54 3.28 14.50
C ARG A 723 8.68 4.04 13.49
N VAL A 724 8.81 3.70 12.22
CA VAL A 724 8.02 4.25 11.10
C VAL A 724 7.65 3.14 10.11
N GLY A 725 6.77 3.45 9.16
CA GLY A 725 6.36 2.51 8.11
C GLY A 725 7.40 2.30 7.01
N GLY A 726 8.40 3.18 6.90
CA GLY A 726 9.44 3.08 5.88
C GLY A 726 8.94 3.45 4.49
N PHE A 727 9.64 2.98 3.46
CA PHE A 727 9.27 3.24 2.05
C PHE A 727 7.91 2.63 1.69
N GLU A 728 7.70 1.37 2.05
CA GLU A 728 6.51 0.61 1.71
C GLU A 728 5.94 -0.04 2.97
N SER A 729 4.87 0.55 3.50
CA SER A 729 4.10 -0.08 4.59
C SER A 729 2.86 -0.78 4.04
N ASP A 730 2.22 -1.63 4.85
CA ASP A 730 1.04 -2.44 4.46
C ASP A 730 -0.01 -1.57 3.74
N ILE A 731 -0.42 -1.92 2.52
CA ILE A 731 -1.35 -1.09 1.72
C ILE A 731 -2.71 -0.95 2.40
N ARG A 732 -3.07 -1.93 3.24
CA ARG A 732 -4.33 -1.95 3.97
C ARG A 732 -4.37 -0.82 4.99
N LEU A 733 -5.57 -0.43 5.38
CA LEU A 733 -5.76 0.58 6.40
C LEU A 733 -5.05 0.17 7.70
N LEU A 734 -4.20 1.06 8.22
CA LEU A 734 -3.46 0.84 9.45
C LEU A 734 -4.37 1.03 10.66
N SER A 735 -4.08 0.29 11.73
CA SER A 735 -4.72 0.53 13.02
C SER A 735 -4.40 1.95 13.49
N PRO A 736 -5.36 2.68 14.10
CA PRO A 736 -5.07 3.97 14.70
C PRO A 736 -3.90 3.88 15.67
N GLY A 737 -2.90 4.74 15.48
CA GLY A 737 -1.68 4.76 16.26
C GLY A 737 -0.64 3.68 15.92
N GLU A 738 -0.73 3.00 14.76
CA GLU A 738 0.25 1.97 14.34
C GLU A 738 1.69 2.51 14.38
N PHE A 739 1.95 3.71 13.85
CA PHE A 739 3.27 4.37 13.89
C PHE A 739 3.28 5.61 14.79
N HIS A 740 2.52 5.59 15.88
CA HIS A 740 2.41 6.72 16.80
C HIS A 740 3.76 7.06 17.44
N ALA A 741 4.05 8.36 17.68
CA ALA A 741 5.31 8.79 18.30
C ALA A 741 5.62 8.09 19.63
N ASP A 742 4.61 7.87 20.50
CA ASP A 742 4.77 7.16 21.79
C ASP A 742 5.22 5.68 21.64
N SER A 743 5.13 5.09 20.44
CA SER A 743 5.63 3.73 20.16
C SER A 743 7.11 3.68 19.77
N SER A 744 7.78 4.84 19.69
CA SER A 744 9.21 4.95 19.40
C SER A 744 10.05 5.01 20.68
N GLU A 745 11.15 4.26 20.71
CA GLU A 745 12.10 4.23 21.84
C GLU A 745 12.57 5.65 22.24
N LEU A 746 12.82 6.51 21.24
CA LEU A 746 13.21 7.91 21.47
C LEU A 746 12.22 8.65 22.37
N PHE A 747 10.93 8.56 22.08
CA PHE A 747 9.88 9.24 22.83
C PHE A 747 9.68 8.63 24.20
N GLN A 748 9.70 7.30 24.30
CA GLN A 748 9.60 6.58 25.57
C GLN A 748 10.75 6.99 26.51
N MET A 749 11.98 7.05 25.99
CA MET A 749 13.16 7.47 26.74
C MET A 749 13.04 8.92 27.21
N LEU A 750 12.69 9.85 26.31
CA LEU A 750 12.61 11.28 26.64
C LEU A 750 11.48 11.60 27.62
N ARG A 751 10.32 10.93 27.50
CA ARG A 751 9.18 11.12 28.41
C ARG A 751 9.47 10.63 29.82
N LYS A 752 10.10 9.46 29.97
CA LYS A 752 10.57 8.99 31.28
C LYS A 752 11.58 9.96 31.89
N GLY A 753 12.44 10.49 31.04
CA GLY A 753 13.44 11.49 31.37
C GLY A 753 14.83 10.95 31.06
N HIS A 754 15.64 11.78 30.39
CA HIS A 754 16.98 11.43 29.98
C HIS A 754 18.01 12.35 30.64
N HIS A 755 18.62 11.90 31.74
CA HIS A 755 19.70 12.60 32.45
C HIS A 755 19.41 14.06 32.85
N GLY A 756 18.14 14.43 33.03
CA GLY A 756 17.70 15.77 33.44
C GLY A 756 17.45 16.73 32.28
N VAL A 757 17.53 16.26 31.02
CA VAL A 757 17.10 17.02 29.84
C VAL A 757 15.60 17.28 29.91
N LYS A 758 15.20 18.53 29.62
CA LYS A 758 13.81 18.96 29.52
C LYS A 758 13.64 19.73 28.23
N LEU A 759 12.89 19.15 27.29
CA LEU A 759 12.54 19.80 26.04
C LEU A 759 11.43 20.83 26.28
N ASP A 760 11.46 21.93 25.54
CA ASP A 760 10.33 22.86 25.44
C ASP A 760 9.27 22.32 24.47
N ASP A 761 8.10 22.97 24.45
CA ASP A 761 6.96 22.53 23.64
C ASP A 761 7.29 22.53 22.13
N GLU A 762 8.11 23.47 21.67
CA GLU A 762 8.55 23.53 20.27
C GLU A 762 9.46 22.36 19.90
N ALA A 763 10.41 21.98 20.77
CA ALA A 763 11.25 20.82 20.56
C ALA A 763 10.44 19.53 20.49
N TRP A 764 9.45 19.35 21.37
CA TRP A 764 8.55 18.20 21.33
C TRP A 764 7.74 18.15 20.02
N ASP A 765 7.18 19.28 19.62
CA ASP A 765 6.40 19.41 18.38
C ASP A 765 7.25 19.09 17.14
N ARG A 766 8.49 19.62 17.05
CA ARG A 766 9.42 19.34 15.94
C ARG A 766 9.78 17.86 15.81
N LEU A 767 10.07 17.19 16.94
CA LEU A 767 10.34 15.75 16.95
C LEU A 767 9.10 14.95 16.58
N THR A 768 7.92 15.35 17.06
CA THR A 768 6.64 14.71 16.76
C THR A 768 6.34 14.78 15.26
N VAL A 769 6.39 15.97 14.68
CA VAL A 769 6.14 16.19 13.24
C VAL A 769 7.14 15.40 12.39
N TRP A 770 8.41 15.35 12.79
CA TRP A 770 9.42 14.58 12.06
C TRP A 770 9.07 13.08 11.99
N ILE A 771 8.64 12.48 13.10
CA ILE A 771 8.19 11.08 13.15
C ILE A 771 6.93 10.89 12.31
N ASP A 772 5.92 11.73 12.52
CA ASP A 772 4.62 11.64 11.84
C ASP A 772 4.74 11.82 10.31
N LEU A 773 5.78 12.52 9.83
CA LEU A 773 6.07 12.67 8.40
C LEU A 773 6.89 11.51 7.80
N ASN A 774 7.07 10.41 8.52
CA ASN A 774 7.90 9.27 8.11
C ASN A 774 9.42 9.59 8.09
N THR A 775 9.88 10.53 8.94
CA THR A 775 11.29 10.89 9.15
C THR A 775 12.07 11.38 7.91
N PRO A 776 11.63 12.42 7.18
CA PRO A 776 12.43 13.00 6.11
C PRO A 776 13.75 13.59 6.66
N CYS A 777 14.85 13.37 5.94
CA CYS A 777 16.13 14.06 6.15
C CYS A 777 16.20 15.36 5.33
N HIS A 778 15.79 15.28 4.06
CA HIS A 778 15.86 16.37 3.11
C HIS A 778 14.48 16.97 2.81
N GLY A 779 14.41 18.29 2.73
CA GLY A 779 13.16 19.01 2.47
C GLY A 779 12.94 19.40 0.99
N THR A 780 13.98 19.34 0.15
CA THR A 780 13.89 19.72 -1.27
C THR A 780 14.69 18.77 -2.16
N TRP A 781 14.39 18.71 -3.45
CA TRP A 781 15.22 17.94 -4.40
C TRP A 781 16.59 18.56 -4.63
N ARG A 782 16.75 19.88 -4.48
CA ARG A 782 18.07 20.53 -4.46
C ARG A 782 18.96 20.02 -3.31
N ASP A 783 18.41 19.75 -2.13
CA ASP A 783 19.18 19.16 -1.02
C ASP A 783 19.62 17.72 -1.29
N ILE A 784 18.87 17.00 -2.11
CA ILE A 784 19.05 15.56 -2.38
C ILE A 784 20.04 15.34 -3.55
N VAL A 785 19.86 16.07 -4.66
CA VAL A 785 20.62 15.84 -5.90
C VAL A 785 21.37 17.07 -6.43
N GLY A 786 21.20 18.23 -5.81
CA GLY A 786 21.90 19.47 -6.16
C GLY A 786 21.17 20.31 -7.23
N LEU A 787 21.60 21.57 -7.35
CA LEU A 787 21.03 22.54 -8.29
C LEU A 787 21.23 22.12 -9.76
N GLU A 788 22.43 21.64 -10.10
CA GLU A 788 22.79 21.30 -11.48
C GLU A 788 21.83 20.28 -12.09
N LYS A 789 21.40 19.28 -11.31
CA LYS A 789 20.47 18.23 -11.75
C LYS A 789 19.01 18.67 -11.80
N THR A 790 18.61 19.62 -10.95
CA THR A 790 17.20 20.02 -10.79
C THR A 790 16.80 21.22 -11.64
N GLN A 791 17.72 22.16 -11.89
CA GLN A 791 17.39 23.50 -12.40
C GLN A 791 16.63 23.52 -13.74
N ASN A 792 16.89 22.59 -14.65
CA ASN A 792 16.26 22.60 -15.97
C ASN A 792 14.80 22.16 -15.89
N ASP A 793 14.55 21.00 -15.29
CA ASP A 793 13.20 20.49 -15.11
C ASP A 793 12.40 21.36 -14.14
N HIS A 794 13.05 21.93 -13.12
CA HIS A 794 12.44 22.91 -12.22
C HIS A 794 11.91 24.11 -12.99
N ARG A 795 12.75 24.78 -13.80
CA ARG A 795 12.32 25.92 -14.63
C ARG A 795 11.20 25.51 -15.59
N ARG A 796 11.36 24.38 -16.28
CA ARG A 796 10.38 23.94 -17.28
C ARG A 796 9.02 23.60 -16.66
N ARG A 797 9.01 22.92 -15.51
CA ARG A 797 7.81 22.66 -14.71
C ARG A 797 7.11 23.96 -14.32
N ARG A 798 7.87 24.96 -13.85
CA ARG A 798 7.33 26.27 -13.44
C ARG A 798 6.67 27.01 -14.60
N ASP A 799 7.27 26.99 -15.77
CA ASP A 799 6.72 27.61 -16.98
C ASP A 799 5.38 26.95 -17.36
N LEU A 800 5.34 25.61 -17.38
CA LEU A 800 4.15 24.84 -17.76
C LEU A 800 3.03 24.92 -16.71
N GLN A 801 3.37 24.93 -15.41
CA GLN A 801 2.40 25.19 -14.34
C GLN A 801 1.78 26.57 -14.48
N SER A 802 2.58 27.59 -14.81
CA SER A 802 2.06 28.94 -15.03
C SER A 802 1.13 29.00 -16.25
N LEU A 803 1.41 28.21 -17.29
CA LEU A 803 0.62 28.16 -18.53
C LEU A 803 -0.71 27.41 -18.36
N TYR A 804 -0.72 26.29 -17.64
CA TYR A 804 -1.88 25.38 -17.58
C TYR A 804 -2.62 25.37 -16.23
N GLY A 805 -2.40 26.39 -15.39
CA GLY A 805 -3.14 26.56 -14.14
C GLY A 805 -2.67 25.68 -12.97
N GLY A 806 -1.39 25.31 -12.96
CA GLY A 806 -0.76 24.54 -11.89
C GLY A 806 -0.36 25.36 -10.65
N ILE A 807 0.35 24.72 -9.72
CA ILE A 807 0.81 25.31 -8.45
C ILE A 807 1.89 26.36 -8.72
N VAL A 808 1.72 27.58 -8.19
CA VAL A 808 2.63 28.73 -8.45
C VAL A 808 3.67 28.93 -7.34
N GLU A 809 3.61 28.15 -6.26
CA GLU A 809 4.62 28.18 -5.19
C GLU A 809 5.89 27.41 -5.61
N ASP A 810 7.09 27.93 -5.27
CA ASP A 810 8.36 27.25 -5.58
C ASP A 810 8.77 26.34 -4.42
N PRO A 811 8.63 25.01 -4.54
CA PRO A 811 8.96 24.09 -3.46
C PRO A 811 10.47 23.90 -3.23
N GLU A 812 11.34 24.39 -4.13
CA GLU A 812 12.80 24.31 -3.99
C GLU A 812 13.43 25.42 -3.16
N VAL A 813 12.63 26.43 -2.78
CA VAL A 813 13.12 27.62 -2.08
C VAL A 813 12.74 27.52 -0.62
N TYR A 814 13.76 27.56 0.25
CA TYR A 814 13.53 27.79 1.66
C TYR A 814 13.27 29.28 1.89
N PRO A 815 12.22 29.65 2.65
CA PRO A 815 12.02 31.02 3.07
C PRO A 815 13.17 31.45 4.00
N ASP A 816 13.50 32.74 3.99
CA ASP A 816 14.45 33.31 4.93
C ASP A 816 13.90 33.20 6.36
N MET A 817 14.58 32.39 7.17
CA MET A 817 14.23 32.12 8.57
C MET A 817 15.44 32.44 9.44
N ALA A 818 15.22 33.05 10.61
CA ALA A 818 16.29 33.28 11.56
C ALA A 818 16.88 31.95 12.04
N THR A 819 18.08 31.61 11.56
CA THR A 819 18.83 30.43 12.02
C THR A 819 19.72 30.81 13.19
N ASN A 820 19.15 30.87 14.39
CA ASN A 820 19.96 31.01 15.59
C ASN A 820 20.47 29.63 15.99
N ARG A 821 21.79 29.40 15.88
CA ARG A 821 22.41 28.24 16.56
C ARG A 821 22.12 28.40 18.04
N ALA A 822 21.33 27.47 18.59
CA ALA A 822 21.01 27.48 20.00
C ALA A 822 22.27 27.10 20.80
N GLU A 823 22.56 27.84 21.86
CA GLU A 823 23.59 27.43 22.81
C GLU A 823 23.15 26.13 23.51
N PRO A 824 24.02 25.11 23.61
CA PRO A 824 23.70 23.88 24.31
C PRO A 824 23.34 24.14 25.78
N ILE A 825 22.18 23.65 26.20
CA ILE A 825 21.74 23.68 27.59
C ILE A 825 22.28 22.42 28.28
N MET A 826 23.30 22.60 29.11
CA MET A 826 23.80 21.51 29.94
C MET A 826 22.82 21.25 31.09
N PRO A 827 22.18 20.06 31.17
CA PRO A 827 21.25 19.77 32.24
C PRO A 827 22.00 19.68 33.57
N LYS A 828 21.43 20.26 34.63
CA LYS A 828 21.92 20.02 35.99
C LYS A 828 21.60 18.57 36.34
N HIS A 829 22.61 17.71 36.43
CA HIS A 829 22.43 16.37 36.97
C HIS A 829 21.99 16.49 38.43
N ALA A 830 20.70 16.25 38.70
CA ALA A 830 20.26 16.04 40.07
C ALA A 830 21.02 14.81 40.60
N ALA A 831 21.65 14.95 41.77
CA ALA A 831 22.22 13.80 42.45
C ALA A 831 21.07 12.81 42.66
N ARG A 832 21.13 11.64 42.00
CA ARG A 832 20.19 10.55 42.27
C ARG A 832 20.28 10.25 43.75
N THR A 833 19.29 10.69 44.51
CA THR A 833 19.20 10.38 45.93
C THR A 833 18.87 8.90 45.98
N ARG A 834 19.90 8.07 46.18
CA ARG A 834 19.71 6.62 46.37
C ARG A 834 18.92 6.44 47.66
N THR A 835 17.59 6.41 47.58
CA THR A 835 16.76 5.96 48.69
C THR A 835 17.13 4.51 48.96
N LYS A 836 17.58 4.23 50.20
CA LYS A 836 17.84 2.86 50.65
C LYS A 836 16.56 2.06 50.39
N ALA A 837 16.67 0.96 49.65
CA ALA A 837 15.53 0.09 49.39
C ALA A 837 14.94 -0.39 50.73
N PRO A 838 13.61 -0.37 50.89
CA PRO A 838 12.99 -0.91 52.09
C PRO A 838 13.26 -2.42 52.18
N GLU A 839 13.40 -2.96 53.38
CA GLU A 839 13.48 -4.40 53.58
C GLU A 839 12.07 -5.02 53.48
N ALA A 840 11.95 -6.14 52.76
CA ALA A 840 10.73 -6.92 52.62
C ALA A 840 10.94 -8.29 53.29
N ALA A 841 9.99 -8.71 54.12
CA ALA A 841 10.18 -9.92 54.93
C ALA A 841 10.28 -11.17 54.05
N GLY A 842 11.39 -11.90 54.15
CA GLY A 842 11.59 -13.15 53.43
C GLY A 842 11.76 -12.99 51.92
N TRP A 843 12.28 -11.84 51.45
CA TRP A 843 12.70 -11.56 50.07
C TRP A 843 14.02 -10.76 50.06
N PRO A 844 14.96 -11.01 49.12
CA PRO A 844 14.90 -12.01 48.05
C PRO A 844 15.07 -13.45 48.56
N PHE A 845 14.73 -14.42 47.71
CA PHE A 845 14.93 -15.84 47.94
C PHE A 845 15.31 -16.55 46.63
N ASP A 846 15.94 -17.72 46.73
CA ASP A 846 16.38 -18.50 45.58
C ASP A 846 15.25 -19.37 44.99
N SER A 847 15.56 -20.04 43.87
CA SER A 847 14.61 -20.89 43.16
C SER A 847 14.16 -22.12 43.97
N VAL A 848 15.00 -22.62 44.89
CA VAL A 848 14.68 -23.75 45.76
C VAL A 848 13.61 -23.34 46.76
N GLU A 849 13.78 -22.20 47.41
CA GLU A 849 12.79 -21.65 48.31
C GLU A 849 11.52 -21.22 47.58
N ALA A 850 11.63 -20.68 46.36
CA ALA A 850 10.48 -20.36 45.51
C ALA A 850 9.62 -21.60 45.22
N ALA A 851 10.26 -22.71 44.81
CA ALA A 851 9.61 -23.99 44.57
C ALA A 851 8.99 -24.57 45.84
N ARG A 852 9.70 -24.50 46.98
CA ARG A 852 9.18 -24.94 48.29
C ARG A 852 7.92 -24.18 48.67
N ARG A 853 7.90 -22.84 48.50
CA ARG A 853 6.74 -22.01 48.78
C ARG A 853 5.56 -22.34 47.86
N GLN A 854 5.80 -22.56 46.57
CA GLN A 854 4.76 -22.93 45.61
C GLN A 854 4.15 -24.31 45.92
N ALA A 855 5.00 -25.31 46.18
CA ALA A 855 4.57 -26.65 46.56
C ALA A 855 3.76 -26.65 47.87
N ALA A 856 4.17 -25.83 48.85
CA ALA A 856 3.44 -25.67 50.11
C ALA A 856 2.06 -25.00 49.93
N ALA A 857 1.85 -24.24 48.87
CA ALA A 857 0.56 -23.59 48.62
C ALA A 857 -0.50 -24.57 48.10
N GLY A 858 -0.12 -25.67 47.43
CA GLY A 858 -1.01 -26.70 46.86
C GLY A 858 -0.67 -27.02 45.40
N SER A 859 -1.67 -27.36 44.58
CA SER A 859 -1.42 -27.60 43.14
C SER A 859 -0.76 -26.38 42.49
N ALA A 860 0.35 -26.61 41.79
CA ALA A 860 1.09 -25.56 41.10
C ALA A 860 0.47 -25.18 39.75
N ASN A 861 -0.26 -26.11 39.12
CA ASN A 861 -0.80 -25.95 37.77
C ASN A 861 -2.31 -26.18 37.72
N ARG A 862 -2.96 -25.51 36.79
CA ARG A 862 -4.39 -25.64 36.45
C ARG A 862 -4.60 -25.37 34.97
N THR A 863 -5.70 -25.86 34.41
CA THR A 863 -6.15 -25.52 33.05
C THR A 863 -7.58 -24.99 33.02
N ILE A 864 -7.87 -24.13 32.04
CA ILE A 864 -9.23 -23.74 31.63
C ILE A 864 -9.45 -24.27 30.22
N ASP A 865 -10.61 -24.88 29.98
CA ASP A 865 -11.02 -25.34 28.67
C ASP A 865 -11.69 -24.19 27.88
N LEU A 866 -11.18 -23.89 26.68
CA LEU A 866 -11.74 -22.89 25.77
C LEU A 866 -12.64 -23.50 24.68
N GLY A 867 -12.82 -24.82 24.71
CA GLY A 867 -13.55 -25.63 23.73
C GLY A 867 -12.65 -26.14 22.60
N ASP A 868 -13.14 -27.15 21.87
CA ASP A 868 -12.47 -27.77 20.71
C ASP A 868 -11.04 -28.28 21.00
N GLY A 869 -10.78 -28.69 22.24
CA GLY A 869 -9.48 -29.20 22.67
C GLY A 869 -8.46 -28.12 23.04
N LEU A 870 -8.77 -26.83 22.84
CA LEU A 870 -7.90 -25.72 23.19
C LEU A 870 -7.97 -25.40 24.69
N LYS A 871 -6.81 -25.26 25.33
CA LYS A 871 -6.70 -25.03 26.78
C LYS A 871 -5.86 -23.81 27.09
N LEU A 872 -6.18 -23.16 28.20
CA LEU A 872 -5.37 -22.11 28.82
C LEU A 872 -4.72 -22.68 30.09
N GLU A 873 -3.39 -22.71 30.13
CA GLU A 873 -2.62 -23.17 31.29
C GLU A 873 -2.39 -22.03 32.28
N LEU A 874 -2.57 -22.33 33.57
CA LEU A 874 -2.41 -21.41 34.69
C LEU A 874 -1.41 -21.97 35.69
N VAL A 875 -0.59 -21.06 36.21
CA VAL A 875 0.39 -21.32 37.26
C VAL A 875 -0.03 -20.59 38.53
N ARG A 876 0.15 -21.24 39.69
CA ARG A 876 -0.14 -20.63 40.97
C ARG A 876 1.02 -19.75 41.44
N VAL A 877 0.74 -18.46 41.63
CA VAL A 877 1.67 -17.49 42.20
C VAL A 877 1.35 -17.32 43.69
N VAL A 878 2.35 -17.51 44.55
CA VAL A 878 2.16 -17.52 46.01
C VAL A 878 2.06 -16.11 46.59
N ALA A 879 1.40 -15.98 47.74
CA ALA A 879 1.39 -14.75 48.53
C ALA A 879 2.79 -14.42 49.07
N GLY A 880 3.07 -13.14 49.31
CA GLY A 880 4.37 -12.71 49.82
C GLY A 880 4.52 -11.20 49.87
N GLU A 881 5.74 -10.74 50.15
CA GLU A 881 6.12 -9.34 50.15
C GLU A 881 7.44 -9.18 49.39
N PHE A 882 7.57 -8.10 48.63
CA PHE A 882 8.77 -7.78 47.86
C PHE A 882 9.01 -6.29 47.75
N VAL A 883 10.18 -5.93 47.22
CA VAL A 883 10.50 -4.56 46.85
C VAL A 883 10.19 -4.37 45.37
N MET A 884 9.20 -3.55 45.08
CA MET A 884 8.77 -3.18 43.73
C MET A 884 9.53 -1.96 43.21
N GLY A 885 9.86 -1.97 41.93
CA GLY A 885 10.67 -0.94 41.26
C GLY A 885 12.17 -1.27 41.25
N ASP A 886 12.98 -0.32 40.78
CA ASP A 886 14.44 -0.47 40.75
C ASP A 886 15.14 0.86 41.05
N SER A 887 15.90 0.89 42.16
CA SER A 887 16.69 2.06 42.58
C SER A 887 17.79 2.45 41.59
N ARG A 888 18.18 1.55 40.68
CA ARG A 888 19.14 1.78 39.61
C ARG A 888 18.46 2.02 38.25
N GLY A 889 17.19 1.68 38.12
CA GLY A 889 16.37 1.75 36.91
C GLY A 889 15.95 3.17 36.54
N TRP A 890 14.90 3.31 35.73
CA TRP A 890 14.42 4.61 35.23
C TRP A 890 13.74 5.42 36.35
N THR A 891 13.50 6.70 36.10
CA THR A 891 12.86 7.64 37.03
C THR A 891 11.44 7.22 37.43
N ASP A 892 10.70 6.62 36.50
CA ASP A 892 9.35 6.09 36.71
C ASP A 892 9.34 4.72 37.40
N GLU A 893 10.51 4.17 37.74
CA GLU A 893 10.67 2.96 38.56
C GLU A 893 11.04 3.29 40.01
N GLN A 894 11.07 4.59 40.36
CA GLN A 894 11.56 5.13 41.62
C GLN A 894 10.59 6.13 42.26
N PRO A 895 10.56 6.22 43.61
CA PRO A 895 11.31 5.42 44.56
C PRO A 895 10.74 3.99 44.68
N VAL A 896 11.62 3.03 44.98
CA VAL A 896 11.22 1.65 45.26
C VAL A 896 10.29 1.58 46.47
N ALA A 897 9.36 0.63 46.46
CA ALA A 897 8.34 0.50 47.49
C ALA A 897 8.19 -0.95 47.95
N ARG A 898 7.93 -1.16 49.25
CA ARG A 898 7.56 -2.46 49.78
C ARG A 898 6.10 -2.75 49.43
N VAL A 899 5.84 -3.86 48.75
CA VAL A 899 4.52 -4.25 48.26
C VAL A 899 4.19 -5.66 48.73
N LYS A 900 2.99 -5.82 49.29
CA LYS A 900 2.48 -7.10 49.80
C LYS A 900 1.42 -7.66 48.86
N ILE A 901 1.63 -8.89 48.38
CA ILE A 901 0.64 -9.72 47.69
C ILE A 901 -0.06 -10.55 48.76
N ALA A 902 -1.28 -10.16 49.11
CA ALA A 902 -1.99 -10.66 50.30
C ALA A 902 -2.48 -12.12 50.17
N LYS A 903 -2.87 -12.53 48.96
CA LYS A 903 -3.40 -13.88 48.68
C LYS A 903 -2.68 -14.48 47.48
N PRO A 904 -2.49 -15.81 47.43
CA PRO A 904 -2.06 -16.47 46.21
C PRO A 904 -3.12 -16.29 45.11
N PHE A 905 -2.68 -16.27 43.85
CA PHE A 905 -3.56 -16.14 42.69
C PHE A 905 -3.07 -17.07 41.58
N TRP A 906 -3.94 -17.37 40.62
CA TRP A 906 -3.56 -18.07 39.40
C TRP A 906 -3.22 -17.05 38.32
N MET A 907 -2.20 -17.32 37.51
CA MET A 907 -1.79 -16.48 36.39
C MET A 907 -1.60 -17.33 35.14
N GLY A 908 -1.91 -16.77 33.97
CA GLY A 908 -1.55 -17.36 32.67
C GLY A 908 -0.09 -17.79 32.67
N LYS A 909 0.15 -19.09 32.44
CA LYS A 909 1.51 -19.64 32.30
C LYS A 909 2.28 -18.92 31.20
N PHE A 910 1.54 -18.57 30.15
CA PHE A 910 1.93 -17.88 28.94
C PHE A 910 1.08 -16.62 28.76
N GLU A 911 1.50 -15.73 27.88
CA GLU A 911 0.64 -14.74 27.24
C GLU A 911 -0.51 -15.43 26.47
N ILE A 912 -1.63 -14.72 26.30
CA ILE A 912 -2.74 -15.22 25.48
C ILE A 912 -2.29 -15.33 24.03
N THR A 913 -2.48 -16.49 23.41
CA THR A 913 -2.09 -16.74 22.02
C THR A 913 -3.14 -16.27 21.02
N ASN A 914 -2.77 -16.15 19.74
CA ASN A 914 -3.71 -15.82 18.67
C ASN A 914 -4.88 -16.83 18.57
N GLU A 915 -4.63 -18.13 18.71
CA GLU A 915 -5.70 -19.14 18.67
C GLU A 915 -6.64 -19.06 19.88
N GLN A 916 -6.11 -18.69 21.06
CA GLN A 916 -6.90 -18.49 22.27
C GLN A 916 -7.77 -17.23 22.16
N TYR A 917 -7.19 -16.12 21.68
CA TYR A 917 -7.92 -14.88 21.44
C TYR A 917 -8.97 -15.04 20.32
N GLY A 918 -8.68 -15.82 19.29
CA GLY A 918 -9.61 -16.14 18.20
C GLY A 918 -10.89 -16.84 18.64
N ARG A 919 -10.93 -17.43 19.85
CA ARG A 919 -12.17 -17.96 20.47
C ARG A 919 -13.11 -16.86 20.96
N PHE A 920 -12.57 -15.68 21.24
CA PHE A 920 -13.31 -14.49 21.63
C PHE A 920 -13.64 -13.63 20.41
N ASP A 921 -12.64 -13.33 19.57
CA ASP A 921 -12.79 -12.55 18.35
C ASP A 921 -12.08 -13.24 17.17
N PRO A 922 -12.81 -14.03 16.35
CA PRO A 922 -12.23 -14.72 15.20
C PRO A 922 -11.84 -13.77 14.05
N SER A 923 -12.20 -12.48 14.12
CA SER A 923 -11.85 -11.48 13.11
C SER A 923 -10.53 -10.76 13.39
N HIS A 924 -9.93 -10.99 14.56
CA HIS A 924 -8.65 -10.38 14.93
C HIS A 924 -7.50 -10.90 14.06
N ASP A 925 -6.63 -9.99 13.67
CA ASP A 925 -5.40 -10.26 12.94
C ASP A 925 -4.26 -9.48 13.60
N SER A 926 -3.33 -10.18 14.24
CA SER A 926 -2.10 -9.62 14.78
C SER A 926 -1.15 -9.12 13.68
N LYS A 927 -1.47 -9.38 12.41
CA LYS A 927 -0.77 -8.96 11.19
C LYS A 927 0.67 -9.48 11.14
N PHE A 928 1.57 -8.63 10.66
CA PHE A 928 3.00 -8.88 10.51
C PHE A 928 3.80 -7.69 11.03
N GLU A 929 5.08 -7.91 11.32
CA GLU A 929 6.06 -6.83 11.37
C GLU A 929 6.51 -6.50 9.94
N HIS A 930 6.54 -5.21 9.62
CA HIS A 930 6.91 -4.74 8.29
C HIS A 930 8.36 -5.11 7.96
N LYS A 931 8.58 -5.57 6.73
CA LYS A 931 9.92 -5.70 6.16
C LYS A 931 10.36 -4.33 5.63
N GLY A 932 11.61 -3.96 5.86
CA GLY A 932 12.24 -2.86 5.14
C GLY A 932 12.63 -3.33 3.74
N SER A 933 11.65 -3.71 2.90
CA SER A 933 11.91 -4.12 1.51
C SER A 933 10.67 -3.88 0.64
N TRP A 934 10.75 -4.29 -0.62
CA TRP A 934 9.73 -3.99 -1.62
C TRP A 934 8.72 -5.14 -1.68
N ILE A 935 7.43 -4.82 -1.72
CA ILE A 935 6.39 -5.84 -1.61
C ILE A 935 5.92 -6.32 -2.99
N PHE A 936 6.49 -7.43 -3.46
CA PHE A 936 6.15 -8.05 -4.75
C PHE A 936 5.20 -9.25 -4.68
N SER A 937 4.97 -9.79 -3.49
CA SER A 937 4.04 -10.90 -3.26
C SER A 937 3.81 -11.09 -1.77
N GLU A 938 2.92 -12.02 -1.41
CA GLU A 938 2.59 -12.34 -0.02
C GLU A 938 3.83 -12.62 0.86
N ARG A 939 4.85 -13.30 0.33
CA ARG A 939 6.10 -13.60 1.06
C ARG A 939 6.89 -12.35 1.47
N HIS A 940 6.63 -11.21 0.82
CA HIS A 940 7.31 -9.94 1.06
C HIS A 940 6.53 -9.02 2.00
N LEU A 941 5.32 -9.39 2.45
CA LEU A 941 4.49 -8.53 3.31
C LEU A 941 5.21 -8.16 4.61
N GLY A 942 5.87 -9.14 5.22
CA GLY A 942 6.44 -8.98 6.55
C GLY A 942 6.79 -10.31 7.19
N TRP A 943 7.05 -10.25 8.49
CA TRP A 943 7.22 -11.40 9.37
C TRP A 943 5.94 -11.60 10.18
N LEU A 944 5.30 -12.77 10.06
CA LEU A 944 3.99 -13.02 10.68
C LEU A 944 4.05 -12.90 12.21
N LEU A 945 3.04 -12.23 12.76
CA LEU A 945 2.77 -12.11 14.20
C LEU A 945 1.44 -12.79 14.57
N ASN A 946 0.79 -13.44 13.60
CA ASN A 946 -0.55 -14.01 13.72
C ASN A 946 -0.58 -15.56 13.67
N GLU A 947 0.55 -16.24 13.86
CA GLU A 947 0.55 -17.70 13.94
C GLU A 947 -0.20 -18.18 15.20
N PRO A 948 -0.87 -19.36 15.17
CA PRO A 948 -1.78 -19.79 16.24
C PRO A 948 -1.20 -19.71 17.65
N LYS A 949 0.06 -20.12 17.84
CA LYS A 949 0.74 -20.18 19.14
C LYS A 949 1.60 -18.96 19.48
N GLN A 950 1.73 -18.00 18.57
CA GLN A 950 2.33 -16.71 18.89
C GLN A 950 1.41 -15.95 19.86
N PRO A 951 1.96 -15.10 20.74
CA PRO A 951 1.16 -14.20 21.57
C PRO A 951 0.32 -13.27 20.69
N VAL A 952 -0.91 -12.99 21.12
CA VAL A 952 -1.76 -11.99 20.47
C VAL A 952 -1.17 -10.59 20.68
N VAL A 953 -1.07 -9.80 19.61
CA VAL A 953 -0.64 -8.39 19.65
C VAL A 953 -1.62 -7.50 18.90
N ARG A 954 -1.40 -6.17 18.91
CA ARG A 954 -2.34 -5.18 18.33
C ARG A 954 -3.73 -5.28 18.95
N VAL A 955 -3.78 -5.64 20.24
CA VAL A 955 -4.97 -5.60 21.08
C VAL A 955 -4.86 -4.42 22.03
N SER A 956 -5.93 -3.65 22.13
CA SER A 956 -6.03 -2.56 23.11
C SER A 956 -6.24 -3.12 24.52
N TRP A 957 -5.95 -2.32 25.54
CA TRP A 957 -6.28 -2.69 26.92
C TRP A 957 -7.78 -2.98 27.09
N GLN A 958 -8.63 -2.20 26.42
CA GLN A 958 -10.09 -2.37 26.45
C GLN A 958 -10.51 -3.73 25.88
N GLU A 959 -9.90 -4.16 24.77
CA GLU A 959 -10.14 -5.47 24.16
C GLU A 959 -9.60 -6.61 25.04
N ALA A 960 -8.42 -6.46 25.63
CA ALA A 960 -7.86 -7.43 26.58
C ALA A 960 -8.73 -7.58 27.84
N ALA A 961 -9.28 -6.48 28.36
CA ALA A 961 -10.23 -6.49 29.47
C ALA A 961 -11.56 -7.15 29.06
N ALA A 962 -12.06 -6.91 27.84
CA ALA A 962 -13.25 -7.56 27.31
C ALA A 962 -13.07 -9.08 27.15
N PHE A 963 -11.89 -9.53 26.70
CA PHE A 963 -11.52 -10.95 26.68
C PHE A 963 -11.60 -11.56 28.09
N CYS A 964 -11.08 -10.87 29.12
CA CYS A 964 -11.14 -11.34 30.50
C CYS A 964 -12.60 -11.47 31.00
N GLN A 965 -13.47 -10.51 30.65
CA GLN A 965 -14.90 -10.57 30.98
C GLN A 965 -15.60 -11.75 30.29
N TRP A 966 -15.32 -11.94 29.00
CA TRP A 966 -15.82 -13.09 28.24
C TRP A 966 -15.37 -14.42 28.85
N LEU A 967 -14.09 -14.53 29.20
CA LEU A 967 -13.56 -15.75 29.80
C LEU A 967 -14.15 -15.99 31.18
N SER A 968 -14.36 -14.93 31.97
CA SER A 968 -15.05 -15.02 33.27
C SER A 968 -16.44 -15.62 33.14
N ALA A 969 -17.23 -15.13 32.17
CA ALA A 969 -18.55 -15.66 31.88
C ALA A 969 -18.52 -17.12 31.41
N LYS A 970 -17.47 -17.50 30.69
CA LYS A 970 -17.30 -18.85 30.15
C LYS A 970 -16.90 -19.88 31.21
N CYS A 971 -15.96 -19.56 32.09
CA CYS A 971 -15.44 -20.50 33.09
C CYS A 971 -16.11 -20.38 34.47
N GLY A 972 -16.93 -19.35 34.70
CA GLY A 972 -17.58 -19.09 35.99
C GLY A 972 -16.60 -18.68 37.10
N GLN A 973 -15.45 -18.10 36.72
CA GLN A 973 -14.44 -17.58 37.66
C GLN A 973 -14.18 -16.11 37.36
N GLU A 974 -13.71 -15.37 38.36
CA GLU A 974 -13.31 -13.97 38.15
C GLU A 974 -11.93 -13.91 37.47
N VAL A 975 -11.94 -13.65 36.16
CA VAL A 975 -10.75 -13.47 35.33
C VAL A 975 -10.52 -11.99 35.10
N SER A 976 -9.28 -11.52 35.29
CA SER A 976 -8.88 -10.15 34.98
C SER A 976 -7.44 -10.07 34.46
N LEU A 977 -7.02 -8.89 33.99
CA LEU A 977 -5.61 -8.60 33.76
C LEU A 977 -4.88 -8.50 35.10
N PRO A 978 -3.59 -8.89 35.20
CA PRO A 978 -2.83 -8.72 36.44
C PRO A 978 -2.77 -7.25 36.84
N THR A 979 -2.76 -6.96 38.14
CA THR A 979 -2.20 -5.69 38.59
C THR A 979 -0.72 -5.67 38.27
N GLU A 980 -0.18 -4.47 38.15
CA GLU A 980 1.24 -4.28 37.96
C GLU A 980 2.10 -4.91 39.07
N ALA A 981 1.65 -4.84 40.32
CA ALA A 981 2.33 -5.47 41.44
C ALA A 981 2.29 -7.01 41.36
N GLN A 982 1.16 -7.59 40.95
CA GLN A 982 1.06 -9.03 40.70
C GLN A 982 2.00 -9.45 39.58
N TRP A 983 2.06 -8.68 38.50
CA TRP A 983 2.94 -8.96 37.37
C TRP A 983 4.42 -8.91 37.79
N GLU A 984 4.87 -7.84 38.46
CA GLU A 984 6.29 -7.73 38.84
C GLU A 984 6.70 -8.79 39.89
N TRP A 985 5.83 -9.09 40.84
CA TRP A 985 6.04 -10.19 41.79
C TRP A 985 6.21 -11.52 41.08
N ALA A 986 5.29 -11.82 40.15
CA ALA A 986 5.29 -13.02 39.34
C ALA A 986 6.53 -13.12 38.44
N CYS A 987 6.96 -12.02 37.84
CA CYS A 987 8.14 -11.90 36.98
C CYS A 987 9.42 -12.23 37.75
N ARG A 988 9.60 -11.60 38.92
CA ARG A 988 10.79 -11.76 39.77
C ARG A 988 10.90 -13.15 40.38
N ALA A 989 9.79 -13.80 40.71
CA ALA A 989 9.75 -15.13 41.33
C ALA A 989 10.74 -15.33 42.50
N GLY A 990 10.97 -14.27 43.29
CA GLY A 990 11.88 -14.26 44.44
C GLY A 990 13.18 -13.48 44.26
N THR A 991 13.59 -13.13 43.04
CA THR A 991 14.87 -12.46 42.79
C THR A 991 14.79 -10.94 42.97
N ALA A 992 15.92 -10.35 43.40
CA ALA A 992 16.13 -8.89 43.42
C ALA A 992 16.94 -8.38 42.22
N SER A 993 17.36 -9.29 41.34
CA SER A 993 18.15 -9.00 40.14
C SER A 993 17.30 -8.30 39.07
N ALA A 994 17.95 -7.82 38.01
CA ALA A 994 17.26 -7.08 36.94
C ALA A 994 16.30 -8.00 36.17
N VAL A 995 16.73 -9.23 35.90
CA VAL A 995 15.98 -10.33 35.28
C VAL A 995 16.07 -11.57 36.18
N TYR A 996 15.12 -12.50 36.11
CA TYR A 996 15.11 -13.64 37.05
C TYR A 996 16.32 -14.57 36.92
N TYR A 997 16.99 -14.55 35.76
CA TYR A 997 18.16 -15.38 35.46
C TYR A 997 19.50 -14.67 35.70
N GLY A 998 19.49 -13.40 36.13
CA GLY A 998 20.73 -12.62 36.33
C GLY A 998 20.56 -11.12 36.12
N ASP A 999 21.52 -10.50 35.45
CA ASP A 999 21.55 -9.08 35.07
C ASP A 999 21.37 -8.92 33.54
N THR A 1000 21.26 -7.69 33.04
CA THR A 1000 20.99 -7.41 31.60
C THR A 1000 22.16 -7.70 30.67
N ASN A 1001 23.33 -8.04 31.22
CA ASN A 1001 24.51 -8.42 30.45
C ASN A 1001 24.70 -9.94 30.35
N ASP A 1002 23.88 -10.72 31.05
CA ASP A 1002 23.92 -12.17 30.99
C ASP A 1002 23.20 -12.67 29.73
N ASP A 1003 23.61 -13.84 29.25
CA ASP A 1003 23.06 -14.45 28.04
C ASP A 1003 21.57 -14.82 28.23
N PHE A 1004 20.70 -14.11 27.51
CA PHE A 1004 19.25 -14.29 27.58
C PHE A 1004 18.72 -15.34 26.60
N SER A 1005 19.55 -15.88 25.70
CA SER A 1005 19.12 -16.71 24.56
C SER A 1005 18.24 -17.90 24.97
N GLY A 1006 18.49 -18.48 26.16
CA GLY A 1006 17.69 -19.58 26.71
C GLY A 1006 16.47 -19.18 27.54
N PHE A 1007 16.24 -17.88 27.75
CA PHE A 1007 15.35 -17.35 28.78
C PHE A 1007 14.32 -16.32 28.27
N ALA A 1008 14.58 -15.63 27.16
CA ALA A 1008 13.64 -14.65 26.61
C ALA A 1008 13.87 -14.39 25.11
N ASN A 1009 12.82 -13.92 24.43
CA ASN A 1009 12.89 -13.33 23.09
C ASN A 1009 13.05 -11.81 23.19
N MET A 1010 14.17 -11.25 22.75
CA MET A 1010 14.51 -9.82 22.86
C MET A 1010 15.18 -9.32 21.58
N ALA A 1011 15.40 -8.00 21.47
CA ALA A 1011 16.08 -7.46 20.30
C ALA A 1011 17.57 -7.83 20.25
N ASP A 1012 17.87 -8.85 19.46
CA ASP A 1012 19.16 -9.50 19.39
C ASP A 1012 19.82 -9.38 18.00
N VAL A 1013 20.85 -10.17 17.74
CA VAL A 1013 21.57 -10.15 16.46
C VAL A 1013 20.67 -10.49 15.25
N THR A 1014 19.59 -11.26 15.43
CA THR A 1014 18.68 -11.68 14.37
C THR A 1014 17.86 -10.51 13.85
N ILE A 1015 17.50 -9.52 14.68
CA ILE A 1015 16.71 -8.33 14.30
C ILE A 1015 17.33 -7.57 13.11
N ARG A 1016 18.61 -7.80 12.79
CA ARG A 1016 19.23 -7.24 11.58
C ARG A 1016 18.45 -7.62 10.35
N GLU A 1017 17.87 -8.83 10.31
CA GLU A 1017 17.07 -9.41 9.24
C GLU A 1017 15.82 -8.59 8.88
N LEU A 1018 15.34 -7.68 9.74
CA LEU A 1018 14.31 -6.71 9.36
C LEU A 1018 14.74 -5.78 8.20
N ALA A 1019 16.05 -5.57 8.04
CA ALA A 1019 16.63 -4.80 6.94
C ALA A 1019 16.98 -5.66 5.71
N TYR A 1020 16.73 -6.98 5.76
CA TYR A 1020 17.08 -7.93 4.71
C TYR A 1020 15.84 -8.62 4.13
N ASP A 1021 15.82 -8.77 2.81
CA ASP A 1021 14.80 -9.54 2.10
C ASP A 1021 15.30 -10.94 1.70
N THR A 1022 14.38 -11.87 1.45
CA THR A 1022 14.66 -13.24 1.00
C THR A 1022 15.33 -13.31 -0.36
N ASP A 1023 15.21 -12.26 -1.17
CA ASP A 1023 15.87 -12.14 -2.49
C ASP A 1023 17.20 -11.35 -2.41
N GLY A 1024 17.70 -11.03 -1.21
CA GLY A 1024 18.94 -10.27 -1.03
C GLY A 1024 18.82 -8.79 -1.43
N ARG A 1025 17.62 -8.21 -1.35
CA ARG A 1025 17.37 -6.77 -1.41
C ARG A 1025 17.34 -6.20 0.01
N TYR A 1026 17.66 -4.92 0.18
CA TYR A 1026 18.03 -4.40 1.49
C TYR A 1026 17.59 -2.95 1.73
N THR A 1027 17.36 -2.62 3.00
CA THR A 1027 17.36 -1.24 3.53
C THR A 1027 18.54 -1.01 4.47
N MET A 1028 18.72 0.23 4.91
CA MET A 1028 19.77 0.54 5.88
C MET A 1028 19.46 -0.08 7.24
N ASP A 1029 20.43 -0.81 7.80
CA ASP A 1029 20.32 -1.41 9.13
C ASP A 1029 20.24 -0.32 10.24
N LEU A 1030 19.03 -0.09 10.73
CA LEU A 1030 18.68 0.99 11.64
C LEU A 1030 18.23 0.53 13.03
N VAL A 1031 17.75 -0.70 13.20
CA VAL A 1031 17.11 -1.12 14.45
C VAL A 1031 18.14 -1.42 15.54
N PRO A 1032 18.11 -0.78 16.72
CA PRO A 1032 19.00 -1.09 17.83
C PRO A 1032 18.83 -2.54 18.31
N ARG A 1033 19.94 -3.17 18.72
CA ARG A 1033 19.97 -4.58 19.14
C ARG A 1033 21.12 -4.89 20.11
N GLU A 1034 20.99 -5.98 20.85
CA GLU A 1034 22.13 -6.65 21.49
C GLU A 1034 22.82 -7.57 20.48
N THR A 1035 24.13 -7.41 20.28
CA THR A 1035 24.87 -8.12 19.22
C THR A 1035 25.60 -9.37 19.71
N ARG A 1036 25.63 -9.62 21.03
CA ARG A 1036 26.37 -10.73 21.63
C ARG A 1036 25.59 -12.05 21.69
N PHE A 1037 24.26 -11.98 21.66
CA PHE A 1037 23.36 -13.10 21.93
C PHE A 1037 22.41 -13.32 20.75
N ASP A 1038 21.84 -14.52 20.68
CA ASP A 1038 20.95 -14.99 19.62
C ASP A 1038 19.91 -15.96 20.21
N ASP A 1039 18.65 -15.55 20.23
CA ASP A 1039 17.52 -16.28 20.79
C ASP A 1039 16.77 -17.15 19.74
N ASP A 1040 17.33 -17.25 18.53
CA ASP A 1040 16.82 -17.93 17.34
C ASP A 1040 15.48 -17.39 16.80
N ARG A 1041 15.02 -16.19 17.19
CA ARG A 1041 13.70 -15.64 16.79
C ARG A 1041 13.74 -14.16 16.42
N LEU A 1042 13.45 -13.89 15.14
CA LEU A 1042 13.38 -12.54 14.59
C LEU A 1042 12.19 -11.70 15.09
N VAL A 1043 11.04 -12.33 15.29
CA VAL A 1043 9.81 -11.70 15.80
C VAL A 1043 9.25 -12.53 16.94
N THR A 1044 8.00 -12.30 17.35
CA THR A 1044 7.34 -13.09 18.40
C THR A 1044 7.52 -14.60 18.20
N ALA A 1045 7.86 -15.29 19.28
CA ALA A 1045 8.00 -16.73 19.30
C ALA A 1045 6.68 -17.40 19.71
N GLU A 1046 6.56 -18.71 19.43
CA GLU A 1046 5.57 -19.53 20.12
C GLU A 1046 5.76 -19.40 21.64
N VAL A 1047 4.66 -19.18 22.37
CA VAL A 1047 4.73 -19.02 23.82
C VAL A 1047 5.32 -20.26 24.49
N GLY A 1048 6.09 -20.05 25.56
CA GLY A 1048 6.72 -21.12 26.32
C GLY A 1048 7.98 -21.73 25.71
N ARG A 1049 8.50 -21.16 24.62
CA ARG A 1049 9.75 -21.60 23.98
C ARG A 1049 10.96 -21.49 24.92
N TYR A 1050 11.01 -20.42 25.71
CA TYR A 1050 12.14 -20.13 26.59
C TYR A 1050 11.93 -20.72 27.99
N ARG A 1051 13.01 -20.88 28.77
CA ARG A 1051 12.92 -21.49 30.10
C ARG A 1051 12.01 -20.66 31.02
N PRO A 1052 11.24 -21.29 31.92
CA PRO A 1052 10.43 -20.55 32.88
C PRO A 1052 11.28 -19.95 34.00
N ASN A 1053 10.69 -19.02 34.75
CA ASN A 1053 11.19 -18.61 36.06
C ASN A 1053 10.90 -19.67 37.14
N ALA A 1054 11.27 -19.40 38.39
CA ALA A 1054 11.18 -20.37 39.49
C ALA A 1054 9.75 -20.81 39.87
N TRP A 1055 8.72 -20.14 39.35
CA TRP A 1055 7.32 -20.56 39.51
C TRP A 1055 6.73 -21.25 38.30
N GLY A 1056 7.47 -21.39 37.20
CA GLY A 1056 6.94 -22.02 35.98
C GLY A 1056 6.27 -21.05 35.00
N LEU A 1057 6.40 -19.73 35.23
CA LEU A 1057 5.93 -18.71 34.28
C LEU A 1057 6.98 -18.48 33.19
N HIS A 1058 6.53 -18.38 31.95
CA HIS A 1058 7.38 -18.16 30.79
C HIS A 1058 7.23 -16.72 30.25
N ASP A 1059 8.21 -16.32 29.45
CA ASP A 1059 8.20 -15.11 28.62
C ASP A 1059 8.09 -13.78 29.41
N MET A 1060 8.27 -13.81 30.73
CA MET A 1060 8.13 -12.66 31.63
C MET A 1060 9.14 -11.50 31.37
N HIS A 1061 10.11 -11.69 30.47
CA HIS A 1061 11.13 -10.69 30.12
C HIS A 1061 11.18 -10.38 28.63
N GLY A 1062 10.34 -10.96 27.78
CA GLY A 1062 10.48 -10.81 26.34
C GLY A 1062 9.24 -11.25 25.58
N ASN A 1063 9.40 -11.51 24.28
CA ASN A 1063 8.33 -11.85 23.35
C ASN A 1063 7.40 -10.66 23.10
N VAL A 1064 6.54 -10.29 24.05
CA VAL A 1064 5.65 -9.12 23.96
C VAL A 1064 5.51 -8.40 25.31
N TRP A 1065 5.26 -7.09 25.25
CA TRP A 1065 4.77 -6.36 26.41
C TRP A 1065 3.37 -6.84 26.79
N GLU A 1066 2.99 -6.71 28.05
CA GLU A 1066 1.72 -7.20 28.55
C GLU A 1066 0.92 -6.13 29.26
N TRP A 1067 -0.35 -6.00 28.87
CA TRP A 1067 -1.29 -5.14 29.57
C TRP A 1067 -1.53 -5.59 31.03
N THR A 1068 -1.49 -4.63 31.94
CA THR A 1068 -1.94 -4.79 33.33
C THR A 1068 -3.23 -4.01 33.56
N ARG A 1069 -4.07 -4.38 34.53
CA ARG A 1069 -5.26 -3.57 34.88
C ARG A 1069 -4.91 -2.23 35.52
N SER A 1070 -3.65 -2.03 35.92
CA SER A 1070 -3.19 -0.83 36.60
C SER A 1070 -3.08 0.39 35.66
N GLY A 1071 -3.61 1.53 36.10
CA GLY A 1071 -3.30 2.85 35.54
C GLY A 1071 -1.81 3.17 35.69
N TYR A 1072 -1.29 3.97 34.77
CA TYR A 1072 0.09 4.46 34.85
C TYR A 1072 0.17 5.66 35.78
N GLU A 1073 0.63 5.42 37.00
CA GLU A 1073 0.65 6.39 38.10
C GLU A 1073 2.08 6.52 38.68
N PRO A 1074 2.46 7.71 39.18
CA PRO A 1074 3.78 7.92 39.79
C PRO A 1074 4.10 6.95 40.94
N TYR A 1075 5.40 6.69 41.13
CA TYR A 1075 5.93 5.96 42.28
C TYR A 1075 6.10 6.88 43.50
N PRO A 1076 6.13 6.32 44.74
CA PRO A 1076 6.13 4.89 45.07
C PRO A 1076 4.79 4.22 44.75
N TYR A 1077 4.83 2.93 44.40
CA TYR A 1077 3.61 2.15 44.15
C TYR A 1077 2.69 2.14 45.37
N ARG A 1078 1.41 2.46 45.16
CA ARG A 1078 0.38 2.44 46.20
C ARG A 1078 -0.79 1.57 45.72
N PRO A 1079 -1.11 0.46 46.41
CA PRO A 1079 -2.19 -0.43 45.96
C PRO A 1079 -3.59 0.20 46.10
N ASN A 1080 -3.75 1.22 46.96
CA ASN A 1080 -5.04 1.79 47.37
C ASN A 1080 -5.32 3.19 46.78
N ASP A 1081 -4.54 3.64 45.79
CA ASP A 1081 -4.75 4.95 45.14
C ASP A 1081 -5.72 4.89 43.95
N GLY A 1082 -6.38 3.75 43.75
CA GLY A 1082 -7.35 3.55 42.67
C GLY A 1082 -6.72 3.07 41.36
N ARG A 1083 -5.38 3.01 41.24
CA ARG A 1083 -4.71 2.60 39.98
C ARG A 1083 -5.15 1.22 39.50
N ASN A 1084 -5.44 0.30 40.42
CA ASN A 1084 -5.79 -1.09 40.09
C ASN A 1084 -7.28 -1.31 39.71
N GLY A 1085 -8.08 -0.25 39.67
CA GLY A 1085 -9.49 -0.36 39.30
C GLY A 1085 -9.70 -0.68 37.81
N ILE A 1086 -10.82 -1.34 37.49
CA ILE A 1086 -11.23 -1.64 36.11
C ILE A 1086 -11.88 -0.37 35.51
N ARG A 1087 -11.06 0.64 35.24
CA ARG A 1087 -11.50 1.83 34.49
C ARG A 1087 -10.95 1.77 33.07
N ALA A 1088 -11.79 2.04 32.07
CA ALA A 1088 -11.40 1.98 30.67
C ALA A 1088 -10.81 3.30 30.13
N ASP A 1089 -10.61 4.30 30.99
CA ASP A 1089 -10.07 5.61 30.66
C ASP A 1089 -8.58 5.74 31.01
N GLY A 1090 -7.97 6.80 30.48
CA GLY A 1090 -6.58 7.16 30.75
C GLY A 1090 -5.55 6.24 30.11
N ARG A 1091 -4.31 6.34 30.63
CA ARG A 1091 -3.16 5.54 30.19
C ARG A 1091 -2.96 4.35 31.11
N LYS A 1092 -2.67 3.19 30.52
CA LYS A 1092 -2.57 1.89 31.18
C LYS A 1092 -1.14 1.40 31.14
N THR A 1093 -0.75 0.68 32.19
CA THR A 1093 0.62 0.19 32.32
C THR A 1093 0.78 -1.11 31.55
N ALA A 1094 1.79 -1.17 30.70
CA ALA A 1094 2.32 -2.39 30.12
C ALA A 1094 3.63 -2.79 30.83
N ARG A 1095 3.84 -4.09 31.04
CA ARG A 1095 5.03 -4.68 31.69
C ARG A 1095 5.68 -5.74 30.81
N GLY A 1096 6.95 -6.08 31.07
CA GLY A 1096 7.67 -7.09 30.31
C GLY A 1096 8.76 -6.50 29.42
N GLY A 1097 8.80 -6.98 28.18
CA GLY A 1097 9.71 -6.61 27.11
C GLY A 1097 9.23 -7.29 25.83
N SER A 1098 9.72 -6.88 24.67
CA SER A 1098 9.34 -7.53 23.41
C SER A 1098 10.54 -8.00 22.60
N TRP A 1099 10.26 -8.78 21.56
CA TRP A 1099 11.22 -9.16 20.51
C TRP A 1099 11.94 -7.94 19.88
N ARG A 1100 11.38 -6.72 20.03
CA ARG A 1100 11.97 -5.48 19.49
C ARG A 1100 12.67 -4.61 20.55
N ASP A 1101 12.76 -5.07 21.80
CA ASP A 1101 13.36 -4.31 22.91
C ASP A 1101 14.69 -4.94 23.38
N ARG A 1102 15.68 -4.09 23.64
CA ARG A 1102 16.99 -4.52 24.17
C ARG A 1102 16.89 -4.93 25.65
N PRO A 1103 17.81 -5.76 26.17
CA PRO A 1103 17.75 -6.27 27.55
C PRO A 1103 17.53 -5.22 28.65
N GLU A 1104 18.02 -3.98 28.50
CA GLU A 1104 17.78 -2.92 29.48
C GLU A 1104 16.31 -2.49 29.64
N TYR A 1105 15.51 -2.67 28.58
CA TYR A 1105 14.07 -2.40 28.53
C TYR A 1105 13.22 -3.60 28.93
N CYS A 1106 13.84 -4.76 29.14
CA CYS A 1106 13.19 -6.03 29.47
C CYS A 1106 13.27 -6.41 30.96
N ARG A 1107 13.83 -5.54 31.80
CA ARG A 1107 13.99 -5.80 33.25
C ARG A 1107 12.64 -5.89 33.95
N SER A 1108 12.61 -6.62 35.06
CA SER A 1108 11.42 -6.84 35.89
C SER A 1108 10.66 -5.56 36.27
N ALA A 1109 11.39 -4.45 36.48
CA ALA A 1109 10.84 -3.17 36.93
C ALA A 1109 10.39 -2.24 35.81
N VAL A 1110 10.73 -2.52 34.53
CA VAL A 1110 10.41 -1.59 33.44
C VAL A 1110 8.90 -1.51 33.24
N ARG A 1111 8.45 -0.30 32.94
CA ARG A 1111 7.07 0.04 32.64
C ARG A 1111 6.99 0.82 31.34
N LEU A 1112 5.97 0.58 30.55
CA LEU A 1112 5.53 1.49 29.50
C LEU A 1112 4.06 1.84 29.73
N ASP A 1113 3.58 2.87 29.03
CA ASP A 1113 2.20 3.29 29.12
C ASP A 1113 1.64 3.74 27.79
N TYR A 1114 0.40 3.34 27.52
CA TYR A 1114 -0.35 3.82 26.37
C TYR A 1114 -1.82 4.04 26.72
N PRO A 1115 -2.57 4.85 25.95
CA PRO A 1115 -4.00 5.00 26.11
C PRO A 1115 -4.73 3.66 26.04
N ALA A 1116 -5.76 3.48 26.86
CA ALA A 1116 -6.46 2.20 26.98
C ALA A 1116 -7.10 1.67 25.67
N TRP A 1117 -7.35 2.55 24.70
CA TRP A 1117 -7.94 2.24 23.41
C TRP A 1117 -6.91 1.91 22.31
N GLN A 1118 -5.63 2.23 22.53
CA GLN A 1118 -4.59 2.09 21.49
C GLN A 1118 -4.21 0.63 21.29
N LYS A 1119 -4.17 0.19 20.04
CA LYS A 1119 -3.65 -1.13 19.62
C LYS A 1119 -2.17 -1.01 19.30
N VAL A 1120 -1.31 -1.52 20.18
CA VAL A 1120 0.15 -1.37 20.05
C VAL A 1120 0.75 -2.62 19.40
N TYR A 1121 1.68 -2.44 18.45
CA TYR A 1121 2.20 -3.50 17.59
C TYR A 1121 2.88 -4.66 18.33
N ASN A 1122 3.43 -4.43 19.53
CA ASN A 1122 4.16 -5.40 20.35
C ASN A 1122 3.60 -5.56 21.77
N VAL A 1123 2.33 -5.19 22.01
CA VAL A 1123 1.67 -5.37 23.31
C VAL A 1123 0.56 -6.41 23.18
N GLY A 1124 0.69 -7.48 23.96
CA GLY A 1124 -0.32 -8.49 24.24
C GLY A 1124 -0.77 -8.44 25.70
N PHE A 1125 -1.13 -9.59 26.27
CA PHE A 1125 -1.52 -9.68 27.68
C PHE A 1125 -1.53 -11.13 28.19
N ARG A 1126 -1.54 -11.28 29.52
CA ARG A 1126 -1.92 -12.52 30.22
C ARG A 1126 -3.03 -12.23 31.24
N ILE A 1127 -3.61 -13.28 31.79
CA ILE A 1127 -4.75 -13.18 32.73
C ILE A 1127 -4.39 -13.68 34.13
N VAL A 1128 -5.18 -13.27 35.12
CA VAL A 1128 -5.13 -13.75 36.51
C VAL A 1128 -6.52 -14.13 37.03
N ILE A 1129 -6.54 -15.00 38.05
CA ILE A 1129 -7.73 -15.38 38.84
C ILE A 1129 -7.38 -15.24 40.32
N GLU A 1130 -8.06 -14.31 41.00
CA GLU A 1130 -7.73 -13.91 42.37
C GLU A 1130 -8.46 -14.75 43.44
N SER A 1131 -9.52 -15.48 43.09
CA SER A 1131 -10.28 -16.33 44.02
C SER A 1131 -10.87 -17.58 43.35
N ASP A 1132 -10.86 -18.71 44.07
CA ASP A 1132 -11.68 -19.89 43.77
C ASP A 1132 -13.01 -19.76 44.53
N GLU A 1133 -13.94 -18.92 44.06
CA GLU A 1133 -15.24 -18.72 44.73
C GLU A 1133 -16.02 -20.02 45.01
N ARG A 1134 -15.73 -21.10 44.26
CA ARG A 1134 -16.34 -22.41 44.48
C ARG A 1134 -15.96 -23.03 45.82
N THR A 1135 -14.77 -22.76 46.34
CA THR A 1135 -14.31 -23.29 47.63
C THR A 1135 -14.84 -22.46 48.80
N GLU A 1136 -15.00 -21.14 48.64
CA GLU A 1136 -15.54 -20.26 49.68
C GLU A 1136 -17.08 -20.37 49.82
N ARG A 1137 -17.84 -20.63 48.74
CA ARG A 1137 -19.28 -20.95 48.87
C ARG A 1137 -19.55 -22.32 49.50
N LEU A 1138 -18.73 -23.33 49.21
CA LEU A 1138 -18.82 -24.64 49.86
C LEU A 1138 -18.34 -24.60 51.33
N ALA A 1139 -17.42 -23.70 51.69
CA ALA A 1139 -16.96 -23.51 53.07
C ALA A 1139 -17.84 -22.57 53.91
N SER A 1140 -18.64 -21.69 53.29
CA SER A 1140 -19.52 -20.74 54.01
C SER A 1140 -20.95 -21.24 54.24
N GLY A 1141 -21.31 -22.43 53.76
CA GLY A 1141 -22.61 -23.05 54.02
C GLY A 1141 -23.79 -22.16 53.62
N LYS A 1142 -23.66 -21.40 52.51
CA LYS A 1142 -24.73 -20.59 51.93
C LYS A 1142 -24.96 -20.94 50.46
#